data_AF-A0A8B7E2R6-F1
#
_entry.id   AF-A0A8B7E2R6-F1
#
_cell.length_a   1.000
_cell.length_b   1.000
_cell.length_c   1.000
_cell.angle_alpha   90.00
_cell.angle_beta   90.00
_cell.angle_gamma   90.00
#
_symmetry.space_group_name_H-M   'P 1'
#
loop_
_entity.id
_entity.type
_entity.pdbx_description
1 polymer ?
#
loop_
_entity_poly.entity_id
_entity_poly.type
_entity_poly.pdbx_seq_one_letter_code
_entity_poly.pdbx_strand_id
1 'polypeptide(L)'
;INECASNTTNNCSVNAICKNFIGGFECTCKNGFNTINGGIETLWDQCGDINECASETTNNCSVNAVCNNYIGWYNCTCKNGFKSSSGGIETPSDQCQDINECASETTNNCSVNAICNNFIGGYNCTCNNGFNTSNGVLETIADLCRDINECASETTNNCSVNAICNNFIGGYNCTCKNGFNTSNGVLETIADLCRDINECASNTTNNCSVNAICKNFIGGFECTCKNGFNTINGGIETLWDQCGDINKCSSQTSNNCSVNAICKNFIGGYNCTCKNGFSTSNGGIETLSDQCADINECASEATNNCSVNSICNNFIGRYNCTCKNGFNTSNGIGIETISDLCEDINECASETTNNCSVNAMCNNYIGGYNCRCKTGFITSNGRIETLSDQCREKIPEVEKDPVVTVGVKDKRLRFICKFHTVKESNVRYEVTWFQGPVEKQIKGPDTFTSDQNEAFLQNTNKYGKNGTFCMGYNIYCKVQSYYIENKGIKSQPRKSNEFFAGLQVNPMLLVLSEKDSPSNITIKSTVPIVCGDGTENCRVLVEMGQTTADHFVDYCTLQFKPGPAGQTKEVEVVAKRDFVDDGNQRMFLKMFIPDHIDPMDWNCHKRIADVEIKTVDVKTARCTSSGDPHFTTFDQFYYSHYYVGDYVLVQSTARNFKVHARTFACSQSVSCNCGVAAQEGDDVIVIDMCRDNIPRARFASTVEPQSGTSLTRDNNGKTFLISFPSGAFIKFTTQYWRNHFANIEIQLPPDDFKKTQGLCGTFDNDQCNDMMAKDGKIYSIGRGWFAKQEFSESWKLGASEENLFYFRGGPRKCTATRAKTYCICSEYCCGSQRKVNCDFEGYVDRPKYINGIIGWKTLEFPGAKHCGRRKRRSLDNNVIVLPDDGNTEIYDYNPVQVSGNITSFPTASGITENQAIEVCKNRIRNSMAGKACLDVIGPSFLTDSYEQQCVIDIQVTDSEKMGVESAINSLISACEELTLRNLSFWRSADGNITSPPSKIAENLCPNECNGNGKCKNGTCICNPTFITSDCSMKE
;
A
#
# COMPACT_ATOMS: atom_id res chain seq x y z
N ILE A 1 30.72 -88.30 -57.19
CA ILE A 1 31.04 -87.74 -55.85
C ILE A 1 29.77 -87.00 -55.40
N ASN A 2 29.57 -86.71 -54.11
CA ASN A 2 28.50 -85.79 -53.69
C ASN A 2 29.16 -84.55 -53.12
N GLU A 3 29.32 -83.57 -53.99
CA GLU A 3 30.07 -82.35 -53.77
C GLU A 3 29.41 -81.47 -52.68
N CYS A 4 28.08 -81.58 -52.50
CA CYS A 4 27.31 -80.86 -51.48
C CYS A 4 27.36 -81.49 -50.06
N ALA A 5 27.84 -82.73 -49.90
CA ALA A 5 27.81 -83.45 -48.62
C ALA A 5 29.09 -83.31 -47.78
N SER A 6 30.15 -82.69 -48.30
CA SER A 6 31.44 -82.50 -47.62
C SER A 6 31.80 -81.02 -47.51
N ASN A 7 32.20 -80.58 -46.30
CA ASN A 7 32.62 -79.20 -46.02
C ASN A 7 33.91 -78.77 -46.75
N THR A 8 34.64 -79.71 -47.35
CA THR A 8 35.87 -79.40 -48.13
C THR A 8 35.64 -79.33 -49.63
N THR A 9 34.46 -79.76 -50.11
CA THR A 9 34.09 -79.76 -51.55
C THR A 9 32.87 -78.88 -51.85
N ASN A 10 32.09 -78.50 -50.84
CA ASN A 10 30.96 -77.60 -50.98
C ASN A 10 31.45 -76.14 -50.97
N ASN A 11 31.62 -75.57 -52.17
CA ASN A 11 32.10 -74.20 -52.37
C ASN A 11 30.95 -73.20 -52.63
N CYS A 12 29.70 -73.53 -52.27
CA CYS A 12 28.60 -72.57 -52.36
C CYS A 12 28.69 -71.50 -51.25
N SER A 13 28.27 -70.26 -51.54
CA SER A 13 28.14 -69.19 -50.54
C SER A 13 27.23 -69.60 -49.36
N VAL A 14 27.49 -69.08 -48.15
CA VAL A 14 26.68 -69.30 -46.94
C VAL A 14 25.19 -68.97 -47.14
N ASN A 15 24.88 -68.05 -48.05
CA ASN A 15 23.53 -67.65 -48.39
C ASN A 15 23.00 -68.32 -49.68
N ALA A 16 23.62 -69.42 -50.11
CA ALA A 16 23.19 -70.25 -51.24
C ALA A 16 22.79 -71.67 -50.80
N ILE A 17 22.07 -72.37 -51.69
CA ILE A 17 21.62 -73.76 -51.56
C ILE A 17 22.39 -74.57 -52.62
N CYS A 18 23.12 -75.59 -52.17
CA CYS A 18 23.86 -76.52 -53.04
C CYS A 18 22.93 -77.65 -53.50
N LYS A 19 22.85 -77.87 -54.82
CA LYS A 19 22.12 -79.00 -55.43
C LYS A 19 23.09 -79.85 -56.25
N ASN A 20 23.19 -81.14 -55.90
CA ASN A 20 24.10 -82.08 -56.55
C ASN A 20 23.40 -82.83 -57.70
N PHE A 21 24.10 -83.08 -58.81
CA PHE A 21 23.59 -83.90 -59.92
C PHE A 21 24.70 -84.78 -60.52
N ILE A 22 24.33 -85.70 -61.41
CA ILE A 22 25.29 -86.63 -62.02
C ILE A 22 26.19 -85.84 -62.99
N GLY A 23 27.46 -85.66 -62.61
CA GLY A 23 28.46 -84.91 -63.39
C GLY A 23 28.83 -83.54 -62.83
N GLY A 24 28.20 -83.06 -61.74
CA GLY A 24 28.54 -81.78 -61.11
C GLY A 24 27.57 -81.33 -59.99
N PHE A 25 27.70 -80.07 -59.55
CA PHE A 25 26.80 -79.44 -58.57
C PHE A 25 26.52 -77.98 -58.96
N GLU A 26 25.38 -77.44 -58.51
CA GLU A 26 24.95 -76.06 -58.75
C GLU A 26 24.61 -75.36 -57.43
N CYS A 27 24.92 -74.07 -57.33
CA CYS A 27 24.60 -73.22 -56.17
C CYS A 27 23.53 -72.20 -56.56
N THR A 28 22.41 -72.15 -55.85
CA THR A 28 21.35 -71.13 -56.05
C THR A 28 21.17 -70.28 -54.79
N CYS A 29 21.09 -68.95 -54.89
CA CYS A 29 20.89 -68.10 -53.72
C CYS A 29 19.57 -68.43 -52.97
N LYS A 30 19.59 -68.30 -51.64
CA LYS A 30 18.38 -68.39 -50.80
C LYS A 30 17.45 -67.22 -51.11
N ASN A 31 16.14 -67.40 -50.85
CA ASN A 31 15.17 -66.31 -50.95
C ASN A 31 15.61 -65.11 -50.10
N GLY A 32 15.47 -63.89 -50.63
CA GLY A 32 16.00 -62.65 -50.03
C GLY A 32 17.43 -62.31 -50.44
N PHE A 33 18.08 -63.10 -51.30
CA PHE A 33 19.45 -62.85 -51.76
C PHE A 33 19.57 -62.97 -53.30
N ASN A 34 20.42 -62.15 -53.91
CA ASN A 34 20.72 -62.18 -55.35
C ASN A 34 22.22 -62.39 -55.64
N THR A 35 22.54 -62.71 -56.89
CA THR A 35 23.93 -62.78 -57.35
C THR A 35 24.47 -61.38 -57.59
N ILE A 36 25.63 -61.06 -57.00
CA ILE A 36 26.19 -59.71 -57.04
C ILE A 36 26.70 -59.34 -58.46
N ASN A 37 26.93 -60.32 -59.35
CA ASN A 37 27.52 -60.11 -60.69
C ASN A 37 26.77 -60.75 -61.88
N GLY A 38 25.46 -61.00 -61.78
CA GLY A 38 24.61 -61.21 -62.97
C GLY A 38 24.73 -62.54 -63.74
N GLY A 39 25.33 -63.59 -63.18
CA GLY A 39 25.29 -64.96 -63.75
C GLY A 39 26.06 -65.97 -62.90
N ILE A 40 25.63 -67.24 -62.88
CA ILE A 40 26.30 -68.34 -62.17
C ILE A 40 27.16 -69.08 -63.18
N GLU A 41 28.47 -68.84 -63.21
CA GLU A 41 29.37 -69.68 -64.03
C GLU A 41 30.62 -70.21 -63.30
N THR A 42 31.08 -69.67 -62.15
CA THR A 42 32.22 -70.29 -61.43
C THR A 42 32.30 -70.03 -59.90
N LEU A 43 33.22 -70.78 -59.28
CA LEU A 43 33.50 -71.07 -57.86
C LEU A 43 33.67 -69.92 -56.83
N TRP A 44 33.29 -68.67 -57.12
CA TRP A 44 33.50 -67.53 -56.17
C TRP A 44 32.35 -66.52 -56.09
N ASP A 45 31.13 -66.88 -56.52
CA ASP A 45 29.99 -65.95 -56.49
C ASP A 45 29.33 -65.85 -55.10
N GLN A 46 29.28 -64.61 -54.57
CA GLN A 46 28.67 -64.28 -53.29
C GLN A 46 27.18 -63.90 -53.48
N CYS A 47 26.30 -64.52 -52.70
CA CYS A 47 24.89 -64.12 -52.61
C CYS A 47 24.78 -62.90 -51.68
N GLY A 48 24.48 -61.74 -52.26
CA GLY A 48 24.24 -60.49 -51.55
C GLY A 48 22.79 -60.37 -51.11
N ASP A 49 22.57 -59.71 -49.98
CA ASP A 49 21.23 -59.36 -49.51
C ASP A 49 20.51 -58.49 -50.55
N ILE A 50 19.25 -58.81 -50.85
CA ILE A 50 18.40 -57.93 -51.64
C ILE A 50 17.94 -56.83 -50.69
N ASN A 51 18.31 -55.58 -50.95
CA ASN A 51 17.76 -54.46 -50.20
C ASN A 51 16.42 -54.04 -50.81
N GLU A 52 15.30 -54.58 -50.30
CA GLU A 52 13.98 -54.27 -50.84
C GLU A 52 13.62 -52.79 -50.69
N CYS A 53 14.23 -52.07 -49.74
CA CYS A 53 14.03 -50.64 -49.51
C CYS A 53 14.83 -49.73 -50.46
N ALA A 54 15.72 -50.27 -51.32
CA ALA A 54 16.59 -49.48 -52.19
C ALA A 54 15.93 -48.98 -53.48
N SER A 55 14.79 -49.56 -53.90
CA SER A 55 14.07 -49.17 -55.12
C SER A 55 12.57 -49.11 -54.89
N GLU A 56 11.89 -48.13 -55.50
CA GLU A 56 10.42 -47.98 -55.47
C GLU A 56 9.69 -49.17 -56.13
N THR A 57 10.34 -49.93 -57.01
CA THR A 57 9.74 -51.10 -57.67
C THR A 57 9.81 -52.37 -56.81
N THR A 58 10.68 -52.41 -55.81
CA THR A 58 10.85 -53.54 -54.87
C THR A 58 10.28 -53.23 -53.49
N ASN A 59 10.14 -51.95 -53.14
CA ASN A 59 9.51 -51.49 -51.92
C ASN A 59 7.98 -51.52 -52.06
N ASN A 60 7.35 -52.50 -51.41
CA ASN A 60 5.90 -52.65 -51.38
C ASN A 60 5.26 -52.19 -50.06
N CYS A 61 5.98 -51.40 -49.25
CA CYS A 61 5.39 -50.73 -48.10
C CYS A 61 4.46 -49.59 -48.56
N SER A 62 3.42 -49.27 -47.77
CA SER A 62 2.57 -48.10 -47.99
C SER A 62 3.40 -46.83 -48.00
N VAL A 63 2.93 -45.82 -48.76
CA VAL A 63 3.51 -44.47 -48.76
C VAL A 63 3.59 -43.86 -47.35
N ASN A 64 2.74 -44.31 -46.43
CA ASN A 64 2.70 -43.88 -45.03
C ASN A 64 3.43 -44.86 -44.08
N ALA A 65 4.30 -45.73 -44.58
CA ALA A 65 5.14 -46.63 -43.80
C ALA A 65 6.64 -46.38 -44.05
N VAL A 66 7.47 -46.86 -43.11
CA VAL A 66 8.92 -46.91 -43.18
C VAL A 66 9.32 -48.35 -43.49
N CYS A 67 10.10 -48.52 -44.57
CA CYS A 67 10.70 -49.79 -44.94
C CYS A 67 12.00 -50.00 -44.17
N ASN A 68 12.11 -51.12 -43.46
CA ASN A 68 13.34 -51.53 -42.77
C ASN A 68 13.86 -52.82 -43.41
N ASN A 69 15.02 -52.72 -44.06
CA ASN A 69 15.70 -53.87 -44.67
C ASN A 69 16.54 -54.62 -43.63
N TYR A 70 16.43 -55.93 -43.60
CA TYR A 70 17.25 -56.82 -42.80
C TYR A 70 17.88 -57.88 -43.70
N ILE A 71 18.95 -58.52 -43.22
CA ILE A 71 19.64 -59.53 -44.01
C ILE A 71 18.69 -60.72 -44.27
N GLY A 72 18.28 -60.88 -45.53
CA GLY A 72 17.40 -61.93 -46.06
C GLY A 72 15.90 -61.66 -45.96
N TRP A 73 15.46 -60.50 -45.45
CA TRP A 73 14.04 -60.12 -45.34
C TRP A 73 13.86 -58.63 -44.98
N TYR A 74 12.67 -58.08 -45.17
CA TYR A 74 12.35 -56.69 -44.79
C TYR A 74 10.99 -56.62 -44.09
N ASN A 75 10.74 -55.52 -43.39
CA ASN A 75 9.41 -55.21 -42.86
C ASN A 75 9.01 -53.74 -43.06
N CYS A 76 7.70 -53.51 -42.98
CA CYS A 76 7.08 -52.21 -43.15
C CYS A 76 6.40 -51.81 -41.84
N THR A 77 6.78 -50.66 -41.29
CA THR A 77 6.17 -50.11 -40.06
C THR A 77 5.50 -48.78 -40.37
N CYS A 78 4.21 -48.63 -40.05
CA CYS A 78 3.50 -47.37 -40.27
C CYS A 78 4.24 -46.19 -39.60
N LYS A 79 4.30 -45.05 -40.31
CA LYS A 79 4.80 -43.80 -39.76
C LYS A 79 3.91 -43.37 -38.58
N ASN A 80 4.49 -42.60 -37.65
CA ASN A 80 3.74 -42.02 -36.53
C ASN A 80 2.49 -41.27 -37.04
N GLY A 81 1.36 -41.42 -36.34
CA GLY A 81 0.05 -40.90 -36.77
C GLY A 81 -0.76 -41.87 -37.64
N PHE A 82 -0.23 -43.06 -37.95
CA PHE A 82 -0.92 -44.07 -38.77
C PHE A 82 -0.90 -45.45 -38.10
N LYS A 83 -1.95 -46.24 -38.34
CA LYS A 83 -2.08 -47.63 -37.88
C LYS A 83 -2.39 -48.58 -39.05
N SER A 84 -1.86 -49.79 -38.98
CA SER A 84 -2.25 -50.89 -39.87
C SER A 84 -3.56 -51.52 -39.38
N SER A 85 -4.41 -51.97 -40.30
CA SER A 85 -5.62 -52.76 -40.02
C SER A 85 -5.35 -53.99 -39.16
N SER A 86 -4.12 -54.54 -39.24
CA SER A 86 -3.63 -55.72 -38.53
C SER A 86 -2.91 -55.41 -37.21
N GLY A 87 -2.83 -54.14 -36.80
CA GLY A 87 -2.34 -53.75 -35.47
C GLY A 87 -0.82 -53.73 -35.27
N GLY A 88 -0.02 -53.77 -36.35
CA GLY A 88 1.45 -53.73 -36.24
C GLY A 88 2.19 -53.60 -37.58
N ILE A 89 2.67 -54.72 -38.11
CA ILE A 89 3.49 -54.78 -39.34
C ILE A 89 2.58 -54.81 -40.57
N GLU A 90 2.85 -53.94 -41.54
CA GLU A 90 2.11 -53.89 -42.80
C GLU A 90 2.51 -55.06 -43.72
N THR A 91 1.52 -55.78 -44.27
CA THR A 91 1.74 -56.73 -45.39
C THR A 91 1.61 -56.00 -46.73
N PRO A 92 2.08 -56.56 -47.86
CA PRO A 92 1.98 -55.90 -49.17
C PRO A 92 0.55 -55.57 -49.64
N SER A 93 -0.47 -56.06 -48.92
CA SER A 93 -1.90 -55.81 -49.13
C SER A 93 -2.56 -54.90 -48.08
N ASP A 94 -1.86 -54.53 -47.00
CA ASP A 94 -2.36 -53.60 -45.99
C ASP A 94 -2.07 -52.15 -46.40
N GLN A 95 -2.80 -51.20 -45.81
CA GLN A 95 -2.54 -49.77 -45.99
C GLN A 95 -2.51 -49.12 -44.60
N CYS A 96 -1.52 -48.26 -44.35
CA CYS A 96 -1.45 -47.49 -43.12
C CYS A 96 -2.54 -46.39 -43.13
N GLN A 97 -3.52 -46.53 -42.24
CA GLN A 97 -4.64 -45.60 -42.09
C GLN A 97 -4.35 -44.57 -41.01
N ASP A 98 -4.82 -43.36 -41.23
CA ASP A 98 -4.75 -42.27 -40.27
C ASP A 98 -5.36 -42.67 -38.92
N ILE A 99 -4.67 -42.36 -37.83
CA ILE A 99 -5.23 -42.47 -36.48
C ILE A 99 -6.03 -41.20 -36.26
N ASN A 100 -7.34 -41.32 -36.04
CA ASN A 100 -8.11 -40.15 -35.61
C ASN A 100 -7.95 -39.95 -34.11
N GLU A 101 -7.00 -39.12 -33.70
CA GLU A 101 -6.73 -38.88 -32.28
C GLU A 101 -7.87 -38.17 -31.55
N CYS A 102 -8.74 -37.45 -32.29
CA CYS A 102 -9.90 -36.74 -31.73
C CYS A 102 -11.14 -37.65 -31.51
N ALA A 103 -11.12 -38.91 -31.96
CA ALA A 103 -12.30 -39.78 -31.92
C ALA A 103 -12.57 -40.45 -30.56
N SER A 104 -11.61 -40.41 -29.62
CA SER A 104 -11.75 -41.02 -28.29
C SER A 104 -11.21 -40.11 -27.20
N GLU A 105 -11.90 -40.05 -26.05
CA GLU A 105 -11.47 -39.27 -24.87
C GLU A 105 -10.12 -39.71 -24.29
N THR A 106 -9.66 -40.95 -24.58
CA THR A 106 -8.36 -41.44 -24.08
C THR A 106 -7.19 -41.13 -25.02
N THR A 107 -7.45 -40.79 -26.28
CA THR A 107 -6.43 -40.39 -27.26
C THR A 107 -6.42 -38.89 -27.51
N ASN A 108 -7.54 -38.21 -27.23
CA ASN A 108 -7.65 -36.76 -27.26
C ASN A 108 -7.04 -36.18 -25.99
N ASN A 109 -5.81 -35.68 -26.10
CA ASN A 109 -5.07 -35.02 -25.02
C ASN A 109 -5.15 -33.48 -25.10
N CYS A 110 -6.01 -32.92 -25.94
CA CYS A 110 -6.25 -31.48 -25.99
C CYS A 110 -6.80 -31.01 -24.63
N SER A 111 -6.52 -29.75 -24.28
CA SER A 111 -7.11 -29.12 -23.10
C SER A 111 -8.65 -29.22 -23.10
N VAL A 112 -9.27 -29.33 -21.92
CA VAL A 112 -10.75 -29.32 -21.78
C VAL A 112 -11.39 -28.05 -22.35
N ASN A 113 -10.60 -26.98 -22.45
CA ASN A 113 -10.99 -25.70 -23.03
C ASN A 113 -10.45 -25.52 -24.47
N ALA A 114 -10.20 -26.61 -25.20
CA ALA A 114 -9.75 -26.61 -26.59
C ALA A 114 -10.59 -27.54 -27.47
N ILE A 115 -10.60 -27.25 -28.77
CA ILE A 115 -11.20 -28.07 -29.83
C ILE A 115 -10.09 -28.87 -30.50
N CYS A 116 -10.26 -30.19 -30.57
CA CYS A 116 -9.37 -31.10 -31.28
C CYS A 116 -9.75 -31.16 -32.77
N ASN A 117 -8.81 -30.90 -33.67
CA ASN A 117 -8.98 -31.06 -35.12
C ASN A 117 -7.99 -32.10 -35.65
N ASN A 118 -8.54 -33.22 -36.14
CA ASN A 118 -7.76 -34.29 -36.75
C ASN A 118 -7.42 -33.97 -38.21
N PHE A 119 -6.20 -34.27 -38.63
CA PHE A 119 -5.76 -34.22 -40.03
C PHE A 119 -4.91 -35.45 -40.37
N ILE A 120 -4.61 -35.66 -41.64
CA ILE A 120 -3.89 -36.87 -42.05
C ILE A 120 -2.46 -36.86 -41.48
N GLY A 121 -2.15 -37.81 -40.60
CA GLY A 121 -0.88 -37.99 -39.92
C GLY A 121 -0.76 -37.33 -38.54
N GLY A 122 -1.86 -36.78 -37.99
CA GLY A 122 -1.91 -36.25 -36.63
C GLY A 122 -3.08 -35.29 -36.37
N TYR A 123 -3.00 -34.51 -35.30
CA TYR A 123 -4.06 -33.60 -34.88
C TYR A 123 -3.48 -32.31 -34.32
N ASN A 124 -4.30 -31.27 -34.25
CA ASN A 124 -3.98 -30.06 -33.51
C ASN A 124 -5.13 -29.70 -32.58
N CYS A 125 -4.83 -28.90 -31.56
CA CYS A 125 -5.84 -28.37 -30.67
C CYS A 125 -5.86 -26.84 -30.75
N THR A 126 -7.07 -26.29 -30.80
CA THR A 126 -7.33 -24.85 -30.85
C THR A 126 -8.06 -24.45 -29.58
N CYS A 127 -7.52 -23.53 -28.78
CA CYS A 127 -8.22 -23.04 -27.59
C CYS A 127 -9.60 -22.47 -27.95
N ASN A 128 -10.57 -22.68 -27.07
CA ASN A 128 -11.87 -22.04 -27.12
C ASN A 128 -11.71 -20.51 -27.00
N ASN A 129 -12.65 -19.76 -27.58
CA ASN A 129 -12.69 -18.31 -27.41
C ASN A 129 -12.70 -17.93 -25.92
N GLY A 130 -11.92 -16.90 -25.54
CA GLY A 130 -11.71 -16.51 -24.14
C GLY A 130 -10.50 -17.21 -23.48
N PHE A 131 -9.83 -18.11 -24.19
CA PHE A 131 -8.64 -18.80 -23.70
C PHE A 131 -7.47 -18.64 -24.69
N ASN A 132 -6.24 -18.62 -24.18
CA ASN A 132 -5.04 -18.58 -25.00
C ASN A 132 -3.97 -19.51 -24.44
N THR A 133 -3.07 -19.95 -25.31
CA THR A 133 -1.78 -20.54 -24.91
C THR A 133 -0.83 -19.40 -24.55
N SER A 134 0.16 -19.67 -23.69
CA SER A 134 1.14 -18.67 -23.22
C SER A 134 1.91 -17.97 -24.36
N ASN A 135 1.87 -18.53 -25.57
CA ASN A 135 2.67 -18.12 -26.72
C ASN A 135 1.83 -17.67 -27.94
N GLY A 136 0.49 -17.71 -27.87
CA GLY A 136 -0.39 -17.29 -28.96
C GLY A 136 -0.39 -18.19 -30.21
N VAL A 137 0.08 -19.44 -30.09
CA VAL A 137 0.15 -20.44 -31.17
C VAL A 137 -0.67 -21.68 -30.78
N LEU A 138 -1.20 -22.38 -31.80
CA LEU A 138 -1.90 -23.67 -31.69
C LEU A 138 -1.17 -24.63 -30.73
N GLU A 139 -1.96 -25.32 -29.91
CA GLU A 139 -1.49 -26.17 -28.81
C GLU A 139 -0.44 -27.18 -29.29
N THR A 140 0.68 -27.25 -28.57
CA THR A 140 1.42 -28.51 -28.46
C THR A 140 1.04 -29.18 -27.16
N ILE A 141 1.20 -30.51 -27.06
CA ILE A 141 0.76 -31.42 -25.98
C ILE A 141 1.14 -30.97 -24.54
N ALA A 142 1.92 -29.90 -24.38
CA ALA A 142 2.36 -29.31 -23.10
C ALA A 142 1.67 -27.98 -22.70
N ASP A 143 0.83 -27.38 -23.55
CA ASP A 143 0.25 -26.05 -23.32
C ASP A 143 -1.21 -26.12 -22.83
N LEU A 144 -1.46 -25.70 -21.58
CA LEU A 144 -2.84 -25.53 -21.10
C LEU A 144 -3.45 -24.25 -21.67
N CYS A 145 -4.66 -24.34 -22.25
CA CYS A 145 -5.47 -23.18 -22.57
C CYS A 145 -5.85 -22.46 -21.27
N ARG A 146 -5.20 -21.33 -21.01
CA ARG A 146 -5.46 -20.49 -19.84
C ARG A 146 -6.48 -19.42 -20.20
N ASP A 147 -7.32 -19.12 -19.23
CA ASP A 147 -8.25 -18.01 -19.31
C ASP A 147 -7.49 -16.72 -19.63
N ILE A 148 -7.95 -15.98 -20.64
CA ILE A 148 -7.42 -14.65 -20.93
C ILE A 148 -8.00 -13.73 -19.88
N ASN A 149 -7.16 -13.13 -19.03
CA ASN A 149 -7.66 -12.11 -18.11
C ASN A 149 -7.79 -10.77 -18.83
N GLU A 150 -8.97 -10.47 -19.39
CA GLU A 150 -9.17 -9.23 -20.12
C GLU A 150 -9.02 -7.98 -19.22
N CYS A 151 -9.13 -8.12 -17.90
CA CYS A 151 -8.97 -7.04 -16.92
C CYS A 151 -7.52 -6.74 -16.51
N ALA A 152 -6.54 -7.55 -16.92
CA ALA A 152 -5.14 -7.44 -16.46
C ALA A 152 -4.31 -6.34 -17.16
N SER A 153 -4.71 -5.91 -18.37
CA SER A 153 -4.00 -4.88 -19.14
C SER A 153 -4.96 -3.79 -19.64
N GLU A 154 -4.48 -2.54 -19.68
CA GLU A 154 -5.24 -1.40 -20.23
C GLU A 154 -5.56 -1.56 -21.73
N THR A 155 -4.80 -2.37 -22.48
CA THR A 155 -5.03 -2.60 -23.91
C THR A 155 -6.02 -3.72 -24.23
N THR A 156 -6.27 -4.63 -23.27
CA THR A 156 -7.24 -5.73 -23.40
C THR A 156 -8.54 -5.42 -22.68
N ASN A 157 -8.49 -4.51 -21.70
CA ASN A 157 -9.65 -4.06 -20.95
C ASN A 157 -10.46 -3.07 -21.78
N ASN A 158 -11.40 -3.61 -22.56
CA ASN A 158 -12.34 -2.81 -23.35
C ASN A 158 -13.54 -2.31 -22.53
N CYS A 159 -13.52 -2.41 -21.20
CA CYS A 159 -14.56 -1.82 -20.38
C CYS A 159 -14.46 -0.28 -20.41
N SER A 160 -15.62 0.38 -20.33
CA SER A 160 -15.68 1.84 -20.19
C SER A 160 -14.90 2.31 -18.96
N VAL A 161 -14.31 3.51 -19.00
CA VAL A 161 -13.58 4.11 -17.86
C VAL A 161 -14.43 4.19 -16.58
N ASN A 162 -15.75 4.23 -16.75
CA ASN A 162 -16.76 4.28 -15.70
C ASN A 162 -17.35 2.89 -15.34
N ALA A 163 -16.68 1.81 -15.73
CA ALA A 163 -17.05 0.44 -15.41
C ALA A 163 -15.98 -0.26 -14.56
N ILE A 164 -16.38 -1.33 -13.89
CA ILE A 164 -15.53 -2.30 -13.20
C ILE A 164 -15.47 -3.53 -14.09
N CYS A 165 -14.27 -3.95 -14.45
CA CYS A 165 -14.04 -5.17 -15.21
C CYS A 165 -14.01 -6.37 -14.24
N ASN A 166 -14.85 -7.36 -14.48
CA ASN A 166 -14.83 -8.62 -13.74
C ASN A 166 -14.49 -9.76 -14.71
N ASN A 167 -13.31 -10.33 -14.52
CA ASN A 167 -12.85 -11.49 -15.26
C ASN A 167 -13.46 -12.77 -14.67
N PHE A 168 -13.90 -13.69 -15.52
CA PHE A 168 -14.32 -15.03 -15.13
C PHE A 168 -13.79 -16.05 -16.15
N ILE A 169 -13.83 -17.33 -15.80
CA ILE A 169 -13.26 -18.37 -16.67
C ILE A 169 -14.02 -18.42 -18.00
N GLY A 170 -13.35 -18.12 -19.11
CA GLY A 170 -13.87 -18.08 -20.47
C GLY A 170 -14.36 -16.70 -20.95
N GLY A 171 -14.14 -15.64 -20.18
CA GLY A 171 -14.37 -14.26 -20.62
C GLY A 171 -14.58 -13.27 -19.48
N TYR A 172 -15.09 -12.08 -19.82
CA TYR A 172 -15.23 -11.00 -18.85
C TYR A 172 -16.57 -10.29 -18.99
N ASN A 173 -16.98 -9.62 -17.93
CA ASN A 173 -18.07 -8.67 -17.99
C ASN A 173 -17.65 -7.31 -17.41
N CYS A 174 -18.29 -6.26 -17.92
CA CYS A 174 -18.10 -4.91 -17.42
C CYS A 174 -19.35 -4.50 -16.66
N THR A 175 -19.23 -4.31 -15.36
CA THR A 175 -20.33 -3.76 -14.54
C THR A 175 -20.11 -2.28 -14.35
N CYS A 176 -21.09 -1.44 -14.73
CA CYS A 176 -20.97 0.00 -14.53
C CYS A 176 -20.77 0.34 -13.05
N LYS A 177 -19.91 1.33 -12.77
CA LYS A 177 -19.74 1.88 -11.42
C LYS A 177 -21.08 2.47 -10.96
N ASN A 178 -21.29 2.56 -9.64
CA ASN A 178 -22.47 3.23 -9.09
C ASN A 178 -22.61 4.64 -9.69
N GLY A 179 -23.83 5.01 -10.11
CA GLY A 179 -24.09 6.25 -10.84
C GLY A 179 -24.04 6.13 -12.37
N PHE A 180 -23.82 4.93 -12.94
CA PHE A 180 -23.76 4.71 -14.39
C PHE A 180 -24.62 3.51 -14.85
N ASN A 181 -25.21 3.59 -16.05
CA ASN A 181 -26.04 2.54 -16.65
C ASN A 181 -25.75 2.36 -18.15
N THR A 182 -26.01 1.15 -18.63
CA THR A 182 -26.01 0.77 -20.04
C THR A 182 -27.27 1.26 -20.76
N SER A 183 -27.10 1.82 -21.97
CA SER A 183 -28.22 2.34 -22.76
C SER A 183 -29.28 1.29 -23.14
N ASN A 184 -28.93 0.00 -23.13
CA ASN A 184 -29.75 -1.08 -23.71
C ASN A 184 -29.94 -2.32 -22.80
N GLY A 185 -29.49 -2.31 -21.54
CA GLY A 185 -29.69 -3.45 -20.63
C GLY A 185 -28.99 -4.76 -21.02
N VAL A 186 -28.03 -4.71 -21.96
CA VAL A 186 -27.23 -5.86 -22.38
C VAL A 186 -25.75 -5.58 -22.07
N LEU A 187 -25.17 -6.48 -21.28
CA LEU A 187 -23.75 -6.54 -20.90
C LEU A 187 -22.92 -7.02 -22.10
N GLU A 188 -22.29 -6.15 -22.91
CA GLU A 188 -21.17 -6.58 -23.78
C GLU A 188 -20.09 -5.49 -24.05
N THR A 189 -18.86 -5.85 -23.67
CA THR A 189 -17.51 -5.70 -24.29
C THR A 189 -17.05 -4.48 -25.09
N ILE A 190 -17.82 -3.37 -25.17
CA ILE A 190 -17.41 -2.18 -25.97
C ILE A 190 -17.20 -0.94 -25.08
N ALA A 191 -16.18 -0.15 -25.43
CA ALA A 191 -15.63 1.02 -24.76
C ALA A 191 -16.62 2.18 -24.40
N ASP A 192 -17.89 2.12 -24.79
CA ASP A 192 -18.81 3.28 -24.80
C ASP A 192 -20.17 3.10 -24.08
N LEU A 193 -20.31 2.14 -23.16
CA LEU A 193 -21.63 1.80 -22.60
C LEU A 193 -21.98 2.27 -21.18
N CYS A 194 -21.04 2.65 -20.32
CA CYS A 194 -21.41 3.16 -18.98
C CYS A 194 -21.64 4.66 -19.02
N ARG A 195 -22.87 5.02 -19.37
CA ARG A 195 -23.33 6.41 -19.36
C ARG A 195 -23.77 6.77 -17.98
N ASP A 196 -23.44 7.99 -17.61
CA ASP A 196 -23.92 8.61 -16.39
C ASP A 196 -25.45 8.46 -16.31
N ILE A 197 -25.93 7.88 -15.20
CA ILE A 197 -27.35 7.85 -14.91
C ILE A 197 -27.70 9.29 -14.62
N ASN A 198 -28.52 9.92 -15.45
CA ASN A 198 -29.06 11.21 -15.07
C ASN A 198 -30.16 10.98 -14.03
N GLU A 199 -29.81 10.94 -12.75
CA GLU A 199 -30.78 10.70 -11.68
C GLU A 199 -31.87 11.79 -11.67
N CYS A 200 -31.59 12.97 -12.23
CA CYS A 200 -32.51 14.09 -12.37
C CYS A 200 -33.49 13.97 -13.56
N ALA A 201 -33.30 13.01 -14.47
CA ALA A 201 -34.11 12.89 -15.69
C ALA A 201 -35.46 12.19 -15.50
N SER A 202 -35.63 11.38 -14.44
CA SER A 202 -36.88 10.66 -14.15
C SER A 202 -37.37 10.93 -12.72
N ASN A 203 -38.68 11.08 -12.56
CA ASN A 203 -39.31 11.23 -11.25
C ASN A 203 -39.20 9.99 -10.34
N THR A 204 -38.84 8.82 -10.88
CA THR A 204 -38.66 7.58 -10.09
C THR A 204 -37.23 7.39 -9.58
N THR A 205 -36.24 8.02 -10.20
CA THR A 205 -34.81 7.96 -9.81
C THR A 205 -34.36 9.21 -9.07
N ASN A 206 -35.04 10.32 -9.27
CA ASN A 206 -34.80 11.56 -8.57
C ASN A 206 -35.30 11.44 -7.12
N ASN A 207 -34.37 11.22 -6.19
CA ASN A 207 -34.68 11.11 -4.77
C ASN A 207 -34.60 12.46 -4.02
N CYS A 208 -34.35 13.57 -4.74
CA CYS A 208 -34.41 14.89 -4.15
C CYS A 208 -35.85 15.20 -3.72
N SER A 209 -36.00 15.97 -2.64
CA SER A 209 -37.29 16.53 -2.26
C SER A 209 -37.91 17.31 -3.42
N VAL A 210 -39.24 17.36 -3.47
CA VAL A 210 -40.00 18.23 -4.39
C VAL A 210 -39.54 19.69 -4.33
N ASN A 211 -38.92 20.10 -3.22
CA ASN A 211 -38.41 21.44 -2.95
C ASN A 211 -36.89 21.60 -3.19
N ALA A 212 -36.23 20.64 -3.84
CA ALA A 212 -34.82 20.69 -4.21
C ALA A 212 -34.62 20.65 -5.74
N ILE A 213 -33.54 21.26 -6.20
CA ILE A 213 -33.02 21.19 -7.56
C ILE A 213 -32.01 20.05 -7.59
N CYS A 214 -32.37 19.02 -8.36
CA CYS A 214 -31.44 17.96 -8.70
C CYS A 214 -30.47 18.49 -9.76
N LYS A 215 -29.18 18.47 -9.44
CA LYS A 215 -28.11 18.74 -10.38
C LYS A 215 -27.30 17.48 -10.61
N ASN A 216 -27.40 16.97 -11.82
CA ASN A 216 -26.69 15.80 -12.26
C ASN A 216 -25.22 16.14 -12.57
N PHE A 217 -24.29 15.27 -12.18
CA PHE A 217 -22.89 15.34 -12.57
C PHE A 217 -22.37 13.93 -12.86
N ILE A 218 -21.19 13.81 -13.47
CA ILE A 218 -20.67 12.51 -13.88
C ILE A 218 -20.41 11.63 -12.64
N GLY A 219 -21.17 10.55 -12.50
CA GLY A 219 -21.10 9.55 -11.42
C GLY A 219 -22.03 9.80 -10.22
N GLY A 220 -22.95 10.74 -10.32
CA GLY A 220 -23.99 10.95 -9.32
C GLY A 220 -24.65 12.33 -9.40
N PHE A 221 -25.37 12.71 -8.35
CA PHE A 221 -26.17 13.95 -8.37
C PHE A 221 -26.19 14.61 -7.01
N GLU A 222 -26.45 15.92 -7.03
CA GLU A 222 -26.58 16.74 -5.84
C GLU A 222 -27.97 17.34 -5.78
N CYS A 223 -28.62 17.21 -4.63
CA CYS A 223 -29.89 17.85 -4.33
C CYS A 223 -29.63 19.15 -3.56
N THR A 224 -29.75 20.27 -4.26
CA THR A 224 -29.60 21.60 -3.65
C THR A 224 -30.97 22.19 -3.41
N CYS A 225 -31.25 22.73 -2.22
CA CYS A 225 -32.58 23.27 -1.96
C CYS A 225 -32.95 24.38 -2.96
N LYS A 226 -34.19 24.37 -3.47
CA LYS A 226 -34.70 25.46 -4.32
C LYS A 226 -34.66 26.75 -3.51
N ASN A 227 -34.48 27.88 -4.20
CA ASN A 227 -34.54 29.20 -3.57
C ASN A 227 -35.83 29.33 -2.75
N GLY A 228 -35.69 29.65 -1.46
CA GLY A 228 -36.81 29.69 -0.51
C GLY A 228 -36.93 28.46 0.40
N PHE A 229 -36.06 27.45 0.25
CA PHE A 229 -36.01 26.26 1.11
C PHE A 229 -34.60 26.03 1.67
N ASN A 230 -34.49 25.40 2.85
CA ASN A 230 -33.21 25.08 3.50
C ASN A 230 -33.28 23.76 4.28
N THR A 231 -32.13 23.15 4.53
CA THR A 231 -31.98 22.01 5.46
C THR A 231 -31.50 22.48 6.83
N ILE A 232 -31.55 21.61 7.84
CA ILE A 232 -31.09 21.94 9.20
C ILE A 232 -29.58 22.26 9.19
N ASN A 233 -28.81 21.66 8.27
CA ASN A 233 -27.35 21.78 8.18
C ASN A 233 -26.84 22.68 7.04
N GLY A 234 -27.67 23.53 6.43
CA GLY A 234 -27.18 24.62 5.57
C GLY A 234 -27.24 24.42 4.05
N GLY A 235 -28.24 23.71 3.53
CA GLY A 235 -28.73 23.89 2.15
C GLY A 235 -28.50 22.74 1.17
N ILE A 236 -27.78 21.70 1.57
CA ILE A 236 -27.59 20.45 0.81
C ILE A 236 -28.46 19.37 1.45
N GLU A 237 -29.33 18.76 0.64
CA GLU A 237 -30.26 17.72 1.07
C GLU A 237 -29.57 16.35 1.18
N THR A 238 -29.88 15.61 2.25
CA THR A 238 -29.42 14.22 2.46
C THR A 238 -30.60 13.32 2.81
N LEU A 239 -30.40 11.98 2.79
CA LEU A 239 -31.43 10.99 3.13
C LEU A 239 -32.13 11.22 4.49
N TRP A 240 -31.50 11.94 5.41
CA TRP A 240 -32.00 12.19 6.77
C TRP A 240 -32.31 13.67 7.04
N ASP A 241 -32.13 14.57 6.06
CA ASP A 241 -32.27 16.03 6.21
C ASP A 241 -32.84 16.63 4.91
N GLN A 242 -34.16 16.81 4.88
CA GLN A 242 -34.93 17.26 3.69
C GLN A 242 -35.12 18.78 3.66
N CYS A 243 -35.23 19.35 2.47
CA CYS A 243 -35.45 20.80 2.28
C CYS A 243 -36.81 21.25 2.82
N GLY A 244 -36.78 22.00 3.92
CA GLY A 244 -37.94 22.66 4.54
C GLY A 244 -38.11 24.11 4.08
N ASP A 245 -39.33 24.63 4.13
CA ASP A 245 -39.65 26.01 3.73
C ASP A 245 -38.94 27.04 4.62
N ILE A 246 -38.21 27.97 4.01
CA ILE A 246 -37.64 29.11 4.73
C ILE A 246 -38.76 30.13 4.92
N ASN A 247 -39.30 30.19 6.13
CA ASN A 247 -40.27 31.22 6.47
C ASN A 247 -39.60 32.60 6.59
N LYS A 248 -39.50 33.32 5.48
CA LYS A 248 -38.85 34.64 5.40
C LYS A 248 -39.59 35.72 6.19
N CYS A 249 -40.89 35.56 6.46
CA CYS A 249 -41.66 36.50 7.26
C CYS A 249 -41.46 36.31 8.79
N SER A 250 -40.75 35.27 9.24
CA SER A 250 -40.61 34.94 10.68
C SER A 250 -39.49 35.67 11.42
N SER A 251 -38.48 36.20 10.71
CA SER A 251 -37.37 36.98 11.28
C SER A 251 -37.28 38.37 10.65
N GLN A 252 -37.01 39.38 11.49
CA GLN A 252 -36.84 40.78 11.10
C GLN A 252 -35.61 41.03 10.21
N THR A 253 -34.66 40.09 10.18
CA THR A 253 -33.46 40.18 9.34
C THR A 253 -33.58 39.47 7.99
N SER A 254 -34.60 38.61 7.80
CA SER A 254 -34.83 37.85 6.56
C SER A 254 -36.01 38.35 5.72
N ASN A 255 -36.89 39.17 6.31
CA ASN A 255 -38.04 39.76 5.63
C ASN A 255 -37.61 41.04 4.90
N ASN A 256 -37.66 41.03 3.57
CA ASN A 256 -37.30 42.17 2.72
C ASN A 256 -38.51 42.84 2.05
N CYS A 257 -39.75 42.49 2.43
CA CYS A 257 -40.92 43.26 2.02
C CYS A 257 -40.79 44.71 2.52
N SER A 258 -41.30 45.67 1.75
CA SER A 258 -41.43 47.05 2.23
C SER A 258 -42.19 47.08 3.55
N VAL A 259 -41.80 47.97 4.45
CA VAL A 259 -42.47 48.20 5.73
C VAL A 259 -43.96 48.55 5.56
N ASN A 260 -44.34 49.07 4.39
CA ASN A 260 -45.71 49.43 4.00
C ASN A 260 -46.44 48.33 3.22
N ALA A 261 -45.87 47.12 3.15
CA ALA A 261 -46.50 45.93 2.58
C ALA A 261 -46.82 44.90 3.66
N ILE A 262 -47.69 43.94 3.32
CA ILE A 262 -48.02 42.78 4.14
C ILE A 262 -47.28 41.58 3.56
N CYS A 263 -46.35 41.00 4.33
CA CYS A 263 -45.62 39.77 3.99
C CYS A 263 -46.51 38.56 4.28
N LYS A 264 -46.79 37.74 3.26
CA LYS A 264 -47.40 36.43 3.45
C LYS A 264 -46.47 35.36 2.93
N ASN A 265 -45.99 34.52 3.84
CA ASN A 265 -45.16 33.36 3.53
C ASN A 265 -46.05 32.24 2.99
N PHE A 266 -45.61 31.57 1.94
CA PHE A 266 -46.25 30.36 1.42
C PHE A 266 -45.15 29.38 1.00
N ILE A 267 -45.48 28.09 0.86
CA ILE A 267 -44.48 27.06 0.58
C ILE A 267 -43.70 27.41 -0.70
N GLY A 268 -42.40 27.65 -0.56
CA GLY A 268 -41.46 28.00 -1.62
C GLY A 268 -41.30 29.47 -1.96
N GLY A 269 -41.85 30.35 -1.14
CA GLY A 269 -41.68 31.78 -1.32
C GLY A 269 -42.51 32.63 -0.37
N TYR A 270 -42.63 33.90 -0.73
CA TYR A 270 -43.42 34.87 0.02
C TYR A 270 -43.80 35.96 -0.96
N ASN A 271 -44.96 36.58 -0.75
CA ASN A 271 -45.36 37.76 -1.50
C ASN A 271 -45.58 38.93 -0.54
N CYS A 272 -45.38 40.11 -1.07
CA CYS A 272 -45.58 41.37 -0.37
C CYS A 272 -46.64 42.15 -1.15
N THR A 273 -47.76 42.46 -0.50
CA THR A 273 -48.83 43.28 -1.09
C THR A 273 -48.90 44.61 -0.36
N CYS A 274 -48.95 45.71 -1.09
CA CYS A 274 -48.99 47.05 -0.50
C CYS A 274 -50.25 47.22 0.36
N LYS A 275 -50.08 47.87 1.52
CA LYS A 275 -51.21 48.29 2.36
C LYS A 275 -52.01 49.38 1.62
N ASN A 276 -53.29 49.56 1.96
CA ASN A 276 -54.12 50.64 1.40
C ASN A 276 -53.44 52.02 1.55
N GLY A 277 -53.55 52.87 0.53
CA GLY A 277 -52.85 54.16 0.44
C GLY A 277 -51.47 54.08 -0.23
N PHE A 278 -51.02 52.88 -0.63
CA PHE A 278 -49.74 52.67 -1.33
C PHE A 278 -49.94 51.89 -2.62
N SER A 279 -49.11 52.18 -3.62
CA SER A 279 -49.10 51.47 -4.89
C SER A 279 -47.69 51.32 -5.46
N THR A 280 -47.57 50.46 -6.46
CA THR A 280 -46.39 50.31 -7.31
C THR A 280 -46.85 50.44 -8.77
N SER A 281 -45.90 50.57 -9.70
CA SER A 281 -46.14 50.55 -11.14
C SER A 281 -46.96 49.34 -11.63
N ASN A 282 -47.00 48.26 -10.85
CA ASN A 282 -47.73 47.02 -11.12
C ASN A 282 -49.05 46.87 -10.35
N GLY A 283 -49.67 47.98 -9.90
CA GLY A 283 -51.03 47.95 -9.36
C GLY A 283 -51.18 47.37 -7.95
N GLY A 284 -50.16 47.51 -7.08
CA GLY A 284 -50.24 47.19 -5.64
C GLY A 284 -49.57 45.88 -5.20
N ILE A 285 -48.97 45.13 -6.13
CA ILE A 285 -48.11 43.97 -5.84
C ILE A 285 -46.65 44.43 -5.90
N GLU A 286 -45.89 44.17 -4.84
CA GLU A 286 -44.47 44.52 -4.72
C GLU A 286 -43.60 43.50 -5.49
N THR A 287 -42.59 43.94 -6.22
CA THR A 287 -41.54 43.06 -6.78
C THR A 287 -40.18 43.40 -6.14
N LEU A 288 -39.16 42.56 -6.28
CA LEU A 288 -37.83 42.75 -5.66
C LEU A 288 -37.17 44.10 -5.98
N SER A 289 -37.60 44.81 -7.02
CA SER A 289 -37.12 46.14 -7.40
C SER A 289 -38.12 47.28 -7.14
N ASP A 290 -39.38 46.98 -6.85
CA ASP A 290 -40.46 47.97 -6.75
C ASP A 290 -40.93 48.05 -5.31
N GLN A 291 -40.59 49.10 -4.56
CA GLN A 291 -41.11 49.29 -3.20
C GLN A 291 -42.49 49.94 -3.23
N CYS A 292 -43.37 49.54 -2.30
CA CYS A 292 -44.68 50.18 -2.11
C CYS A 292 -44.51 51.68 -1.83
N ALA A 293 -44.79 52.48 -2.85
CA ALA A 293 -44.72 53.92 -2.79
C ALA A 293 -46.08 54.48 -2.42
N ASP A 294 -46.05 55.59 -1.68
CA ASP A 294 -47.25 56.28 -1.26
C ASP A 294 -48.05 56.80 -2.48
N ILE A 295 -49.37 56.62 -2.47
CA ILE A 295 -50.23 57.23 -3.47
C ILE A 295 -50.37 58.69 -3.09
N ASN A 296 -49.87 59.61 -3.92
CA ASN A 296 -49.99 61.03 -3.61
C ASN A 296 -51.32 61.59 -4.10
N GLU A 297 -52.35 61.59 -3.25
CA GLU A 297 -53.67 62.12 -3.61
C GLU A 297 -53.64 63.64 -3.92
N CYS A 298 -52.62 64.36 -3.44
CA CYS A 298 -52.41 65.79 -3.68
C CYS A 298 -51.77 66.12 -5.05
N ALA A 299 -51.30 65.13 -5.80
CA ALA A 299 -50.53 65.34 -7.03
C ALA A 299 -51.38 65.69 -8.27
N SER A 300 -52.69 65.46 -8.25
CA SER A 300 -53.60 65.83 -9.35
C SER A 300 -54.84 66.59 -8.84
N GLU A 301 -55.32 67.58 -9.60
CA GLU A 301 -56.54 68.32 -9.24
C GLU A 301 -57.80 67.43 -9.23
N ALA A 302 -57.80 66.29 -9.93
CA ALA A 302 -58.91 65.34 -9.93
C ALA A 302 -58.99 64.49 -8.64
N THR A 303 -57.92 64.47 -7.84
CA THR A 303 -57.80 63.67 -6.61
C THR A 303 -57.57 64.52 -5.36
N ASN A 304 -57.16 65.78 -5.50
CA ASN A 304 -56.88 66.73 -4.42
C ASN A 304 -58.14 67.51 -4.01
N ASN A 305 -58.67 67.23 -2.82
CA ASN A 305 -59.95 67.76 -2.33
C ASN A 305 -59.79 68.81 -1.19
N CYS A 306 -58.68 69.59 -1.15
CA CYS A 306 -58.34 70.56 -0.09
C CYS A 306 -58.56 72.05 -0.48
N SER A 307 -58.78 72.95 0.51
CA SER A 307 -59.04 74.41 0.33
C SER A 307 -57.83 75.31 -0.01
N VAL A 308 -58.09 76.55 -0.46
CA VAL A 308 -57.11 77.50 -1.07
C VAL A 308 -56.01 78.01 -0.12
N ASN A 309 -56.25 78.05 1.20
CA ASN A 309 -55.25 78.42 2.22
C ASN A 309 -54.81 77.25 3.10
N SER A 310 -55.23 76.04 2.75
CA SER A 310 -54.70 74.80 3.30
C SER A 310 -53.66 74.21 2.34
N ILE A 311 -52.81 73.38 2.89
CA ILE A 311 -51.86 72.55 2.17
C ILE A 311 -52.48 71.16 2.19
N CYS A 312 -52.67 70.59 1.00
CA CYS A 312 -52.89 69.16 0.87
C CYS A 312 -51.58 68.48 1.24
N ASN A 313 -51.56 67.89 2.42
CA ASN A 313 -50.43 67.13 2.91
C ASN A 313 -50.71 65.67 2.65
N ASN A 314 -50.04 65.18 1.63
CA ASN A 314 -49.97 63.77 1.37
C ASN A 314 -49.04 63.12 2.42
N PHE A 315 -49.55 62.15 3.15
CA PHE A 315 -48.76 61.33 4.07
C PHE A 315 -48.66 59.93 3.53
N ILE A 316 -47.56 59.27 3.89
CA ILE A 316 -47.32 57.85 3.68
C ILE A 316 -48.54 57.03 4.14
N GLY A 317 -49.39 56.63 3.18
CA GLY A 317 -50.59 55.79 3.30
C GLY A 317 -51.93 56.51 3.42
N ARG A 318 -51.98 57.85 3.39
CA ARG A 318 -53.19 58.68 3.56
C ARG A 318 -52.90 60.15 3.26
N TYR A 319 -53.89 60.97 2.92
CA TYR A 319 -53.72 62.43 2.88
C TYR A 319 -54.61 63.15 3.90
N ASN A 320 -54.23 64.37 4.27
CA ASN A 320 -55.11 65.30 4.95
C ASN A 320 -54.88 66.74 4.46
N CYS A 321 -55.82 67.63 4.77
CA CYS A 321 -55.73 69.05 4.46
C CYS A 321 -55.49 69.82 5.76
N THR A 322 -54.40 70.58 5.85
CA THR A 322 -54.08 71.39 7.03
C THR A 322 -53.74 72.82 6.64
N CYS A 323 -54.03 73.77 7.50
CA CYS A 323 -53.64 75.16 7.31
C CYS A 323 -52.13 75.34 7.04
N LYS A 324 -51.77 76.33 6.21
CA LYS A 324 -50.37 76.73 6.00
C LYS A 324 -49.73 77.15 7.33
N ASN A 325 -48.46 76.82 7.52
CA ASN A 325 -47.75 77.02 8.79
C ASN A 325 -47.68 78.48 9.19
N GLY A 326 -47.75 78.72 10.50
CA GLY A 326 -48.08 80.02 11.07
C GLY A 326 -49.57 80.18 11.26
N PHE A 327 -50.46 79.46 10.55
CA PHE A 327 -51.91 79.72 10.58
C PHE A 327 -52.75 78.56 11.19
N ASN A 328 -53.91 78.84 11.80
CA ASN A 328 -54.84 77.90 12.46
C ASN A 328 -56.29 78.07 11.95
N THR A 329 -57.14 77.04 12.00
CA THR A 329 -58.54 77.13 11.54
C THR A 329 -59.40 78.02 12.45
N SER A 330 -60.43 78.68 11.91
CA SER A 330 -61.37 79.52 12.69
C SER A 330 -62.10 78.79 13.83
N ASN A 331 -62.02 77.45 13.86
CA ASN A 331 -62.68 76.57 14.82
C ASN A 331 -61.67 75.94 15.81
N GLY A 332 -60.37 76.23 15.65
CA GLY A 332 -59.29 75.82 16.56
C GLY A 332 -58.84 74.35 16.46
N ILE A 333 -59.35 73.59 15.49
CA ILE A 333 -59.01 72.17 15.25
C ILE A 333 -58.44 72.10 13.83
N GLY A 334 -57.12 72.07 13.70
CA GLY A 334 -56.38 72.30 12.46
C GLY A 334 -56.49 71.25 11.34
N ILE A 335 -57.65 70.62 11.12
CA ILE A 335 -57.89 69.70 9.99
C ILE A 335 -59.23 70.05 9.34
N GLU A 336 -59.22 70.27 8.03
CA GLU A 336 -60.42 70.58 7.24
C GLU A 336 -61.21 69.30 6.91
N THR A 337 -62.54 69.35 7.01
CA THR A 337 -63.43 68.49 6.19
C THR A 337 -64.14 69.36 5.17
N ILE A 338 -63.59 69.49 3.96
CA ILE A 338 -64.17 70.05 2.72
C ILE A 338 -64.78 71.49 2.82
N SER A 339 -64.83 72.17 3.99
CA SER A 339 -65.51 73.48 4.13
C SER A 339 -65.00 74.53 5.16
N ASP A 340 -63.70 74.64 5.52
CA ASP A 340 -63.20 75.61 6.57
C ASP A 340 -61.88 76.42 6.22
N LEU A 341 -61.61 77.61 6.83
CA LEU A 341 -60.48 78.58 6.52
C LEU A 341 -59.46 78.87 7.70
N CYS A 342 -58.26 79.47 7.46
CA CYS A 342 -57.04 79.52 8.37
C CYS A 342 -56.33 80.92 8.70
N GLU A 343 -55.77 81.20 9.93
CA GLU A 343 -55.18 82.48 10.54
C GLU A 343 -53.89 82.41 11.49
N ASP A 344 -52.95 83.41 11.60
CA ASP A 344 -51.53 83.39 12.18
C ASP A 344 -51.25 83.11 13.74
N ILE A 345 -50.06 82.61 14.15
CA ILE A 345 -49.64 82.07 15.50
C ILE A 345 -48.25 82.61 15.98
N ASN A 346 -48.00 82.78 17.30
CA ASN A 346 -46.71 83.21 17.91
C ASN A 346 -46.08 82.13 18.84
N GLU A 347 -44.86 81.67 18.52
CA GLU A 347 -44.29 80.39 18.96
C GLU A 347 -43.26 80.45 20.11
N CYS A 348 -42.65 81.60 20.42
CA CYS A 348 -41.67 81.70 21.53
C CYS A 348 -42.27 82.01 22.91
N ALA A 349 -43.58 82.22 23.01
CA ALA A 349 -44.24 82.69 24.23
C ALA A 349 -44.60 81.59 25.25
N SER A 350 -44.55 80.30 24.85
CA SER A 350 -44.87 79.14 25.69
C SER A 350 -43.79 78.07 25.59
N GLU A 351 -43.48 77.36 26.68
CA GLU A 351 -42.52 76.24 26.70
C GLU A 351 -42.94 75.07 25.78
N THR A 352 -44.23 74.96 25.44
CA THR A 352 -44.75 73.88 24.58
C THR A 352 -44.68 74.19 23.09
N THR A 353 -44.60 75.48 22.72
CA THR A 353 -44.52 75.92 21.31
C THR A 353 -43.09 76.23 20.87
N ASN A 354 -42.15 76.29 21.82
CA ASN A 354 -40.72 76.45 21.59
C ASN A 354 -40.05 75.08 21.36
N ASN A 355 -39.79 74.73 20.11
CA ASN A 355 -39.26 73.42 19.69
C ASN A 355 -37.74 73.41 19.45
N CYS A 356 -37.01 74.42 19.90
CA CYS A 356 -35.55 74.38 19.86
C CYS A 356 -35.04 73.15 20.64
N SER A 357 -34.00 72.49 20.11
CA SER A 357 -33.37 71.33 20.79
C SER A 357 -33.06 71.64 22.26
N VAL A 358 -33.16 70.64 23.16
CA VAL A 358 -32.90 70.82 24.61
C VAL A 358 -31.50 71.42 24.88
N ASN A 359 -30.60 71.26 23.93
CA ASN A 359 -29.26 71.84 23.92
C ASN A 359 -29.15 73.08 23.01
N ALA A 360 -30.19 73.94 22.86
CA ALA A 360 -30.21 75.16 22.01
C ALA A 360 -31.02 76.37 22.60
N MET A 361 -30.95 77.59 22.00
CA MET A 361 -31.62 78.88 22.41
C MET A 361 -32.57 79.48 21.30
N CYS A 362 -33.69 80.22 21.58
CA CYS A 362 -34.86 80.54 20.67
C CYS A 362 -35.33 82.05 20.47
N ASN A 363 -35.89 82.50 19.30
CA ASN A 363 -36.48 83.88 18.98
C ASN A 363 -37.63 83.98 17.89
N ASN A 364 -38.75 84.79 18.00
CA ASN A 364 -40.02 84.83 17.14
C ASN A 364 -40.29 85.98 16.11
N TYR A 365 -41.14 85.79 15.07
CA TYR A 365 -41.71 86.77 14.08
C TYR A 365 -43.02 86.29 13.35
N ILE A 366 -43.71 87.13 12.53
CA ILE A 366 -44.99 86.78 11.84
C ILE A 366 -44.78 85.62 10.85
N GLY A 367 -45.49 84.51 11.06
CA GLY A 367 -45.29 83.25 10.34
C GLY A 367 -44.07 82.38 10.74
N GLY A 368 -43.35 82.66 11.85
CA GLY A 368 -42.33 81.72 12.39
C GLY A 368 -41.25 82.25 13.38
N TYR A 369 -40.19 81.45 13.69
CA TYR A 369 -39.13 81.71 14.71
C TYR A 369 -37.77 80.95 14.48
N ASN A 370 -36.68 81.19 15.26
CA ASN A 370 -35.32 80.55 15.08
C ASN A 370 -34.56 80.02 16.35
N CYS A 371 -33.55 79.13 16.18
CA CYS A 371 -32.80 78.40 17.27
C CYS A 371 -31.22 78.26 17.12
N ARG A 372 -30.40 78.06 18.18
CA ARG A 372 -28.90 77.83 18.13
C ARG A 372 -28.29 76.86 19.21
N CYS A 373 -27.40 75.88 18.88
CA CYS A 373 -26.81 74.85 19.79
C CYS A 373 -25.87 75.39 20.91
N LYS A 374 -25.84 74.71 22.07
CA LYS A 374 -24.97 74.88 23.26
C LYS A 374 -23.63 74.14 23.09
N THR A 375 -22.59 74.51 23.85
CA THR A 375 -21.20 73.97 23.75
C THR A 375 -21.14 72.45 24.00
N GLY A 376 -20.42 71.68 23.14
CA GLY A 376 -20.18 70.23 23.31
C GLY A 376 -20.91 69.29 22.32
N PHE A 377 -21.83 69.83 21.52
CA PHE A 377 -22.55 69.08 20.48
C PHE A 377 -22.35 69.74 19.11
N ILE A 378 -22.25 68.94 18.05
CA ILE A 378 -22.06 69.45 16.68
C ILE A 378 -23.23 69.07 15.78
N THR A 379 -23.56 69.97 14.85
CA THR A 379 -24.22 69.64 13.59
C THR A 379 -23.14 69.67 12.51
N SER A 380 -23.39 69.08 11.34
CA SER A 380 -22.42 68.94 10.24
C SER A 380 -21.65 70.24 9.92
N ASN A 381 -22.23 71.42 10.22
CA ASN A 381 -21.74 72.73 9.80
C ASN A 381 -21.60 73.78 10.95
N GLY A 382 -21.91 73.46 12.21
CA GLY A 382 -21.73 74.38 13.37
C GLY A 382 -22.81 75.45 13.63
N ARG A 383 -23.96 75.42 12.94
CA ARG A 383 -25.19 76.20 13.22
C ARG A 383 -26.44 75.30 13.12
N ILE A 384 -27.55 75.70 13.76
CA ILE A 384 -28.88 75.08 13.57
C ILE A 384 -29.61 75.93 12.54
N GLU A 385 -29.87 75.38 11.35
CA GLU A 385 -30.63 76.07 10.29
C GLU A 385 -32.04 75.49 10.14
N THR A 386 -32.31 74.29 10.67
CA THR A 386 -33.62 73.62 10.59
C THR A 386 -34.03 72.90 11.88
N LEU A 387 -35.33 72.61 12.01
CA LEU A 387 -35.96 71.89 13.12
C LEU A 387 -35.53 70.42 13.27
N SER A 388 -34.96 69.84 12.20
CA SER A 388 -34.46 68.46 12.15
C SER A 388 -32.99 68.33 12.55
N ASP A 389 -32.27 69.44 12.72
CA ASP A 389 -30.87 69.43 13.10
C ASP A 389 -30.73 69.13 14.60
N GLN A 390 -30.68 67.85 14.92
CA GLN A 390 -30.30 67.40 16.25
C GLN A 390 -28.79 67.53 16.40
N CYS A 391 -28.33 68.24 17.43
CA CYS A 391 -26.91 68.28 17.75
C CYS A 391 -26.49 66.82 18.11
N ARG A 392 -25.65 66.17 17.28
CA ARG A 392 -25.25 64.75 17.42
C ARG A 392 -23.97 64.60 18.23
N GLU A 393 -23.82 63.43 18.84
CA GLU A 393 -22.61 63.08 19.59
C GLU A 393 -21.47 62.66 18.64
N LYS A 394 -20.28 63.21 18.84
CA LYS A 394 -19.05 62.84 18.10
C LYS A 394 -18.58 61.45 18.61
N ILE A 395 -18.15 60.53 17.74
CA ILE A 395 -17.53 59.22 18.13
C ILE A 395 -16.20 59.05 17.37
N PRO A 396 -15.10 58.60 18.00
CA PRO A 396 -13.82 58.38 17.33
C PRO A 396 -13.74 56.96 16.74
N GLU A 397 -13.41 56.80 15.46
CA GLU A 397 -13.27 55.48 14.80
C GLU A 397 -11.84 54.91 14.85
N VAL A 398 -11.71 53.57 14.84
CA VAL A 398 -10.41 52.87 14.76
C VAL A 398 -10.12 52.48 13.31
N GLU A 399 -9.18 53.18 12.68
CA GLU A 399 -8.92 53.09 11.22
C GLU A 399 -8.28 51.76 10.77
N LYS A 400 -7.46 51.11 11.62
CA LYS A 400 -6.69 49.90 11.26
C LYS A 400 -6.93 48.75 12.23
N ASP A 401 -6.90 47.53 11.72
CA ASP A 401 -6.99 46.33 12.54
C ASP A 401 -5.76 46.17 13.44
N PRO A 402 -5.95 45.74 14.69
CA PRO A 402 -4.85 45.52 15.62
C PRO A 402 -3.97 44.32 15.21
N VAL A 403 -2.71 44.30 15.64
CA VAL A 403 -1.77 43.19 15.36
C VAL A 403 -1.21 42.64 16.66
N VAL A 404 -1.28 41.32 16.82
CA VAL A 404 -0.70 40.59 17.96
C VAL A 404 0.69 40.10 17.61
N THR A 405 1.65 40.45 18.46
CA THR A 405 3.06 40.03 18.39
C THR A 405 3.52 39.48 19.73
N VAL A 406 4.60 38.68 19.73
CA VAL A 406 5.21 38.14 20.95
C VAL A 406 6.55 38.80 21.22
N GLY A 407 6.84 39.06 22.50
CA GLY A 407 8.11 39.57 22.96
C GLY A 407 8.44 39.09 24.38
N VAL A 408 9.61 39.49 24.87
CA VAL A 408 10.08 39.19 26.22
C VAL A 408 10.27 40.50 26.97
N LYS A 409 9.67 40.62 28.16
CA LYS A 409 9.92 41.73 29.08
C LYS A 409 9.93 41.20 30.51
N ASP A 410 10.87 41.66 31.33
CA ASP A 410 11.01 41.26 32.72
C ASP A 410 11.16 39.73 32.89
N LYS A 411 11.89 39.09 31.97
CA LYS A 411 12.09 37.62 31.91
C LYS A 411 10.79 36.80 31.84
N ARG A 412 9.72 37.38 31.30
CA ARG A 412 8.44 36.71 31.05
C ARG A 412 7.95 36.91 29.63
N LEU A 413 7.21 35.92 29.14
CA LEU A 413 6.53 36.01 27.86
C LEU A 413 5.43 37.06 27.90
N ARG A 414 5.41 37.91 26.88
CA ARG A 414 4.47 39.01 26.75
C ARG A 414 3.93 39.06 25.33
N PHE A 415 2.62 39.00 25.22
CA PHE A 415 1.90 39.25 23.98
C PHE A 415 1.47 40.72 23.93
N ILE A 416 1.66 41.32 22.76
CA ILE A 416 1.46 42.75 22.54
C ILE A 416 0.42 42.88 21.43
N CYS A 417 -0.74 43.43 21.77
CA CYS A 417 -1.76 43.86 20.83
C CYS A 417 -1.49 45.33 20.51
N LYS A 418 -0.97 45.60 19.30
CA LYS A 418 -0.69 46.94 18.80
C LYS A 418 -1.89 47.45 18.03
N PHE A 419 -2.39 48.63 18.36
CA PHE A 419 -3.57 49.24 17.72
C PHE A 419 -3.32 50.71 17.39
N HIS A 420 -4.09 51.27 16.47
CA HIS A 420 -3.92 52.67 16.06
C HIS A 420 -4.72 53.61 16.97
N THR A 421 -4.12 54.75 17.34
CA THR A 421 -4.75 55.77 18.17
C THR A 421 -4.77 57.12 17.46
N VAL A 422 -5.87 57.86 17.61
CA VAL A 422 -5.97 59.28 17.28
C VAL A 422 -5.43 60.15 18.42
N LYS A 423 -4.70 61.22 18.10
CA LYS A 423 -4.08 62.13 19.08
C LYS A 423 -5.08 63.14 19.67
N GLU A 424 -6.20 62.64 20.18
CA GLU A 424 -7.18 63.43 20.93
C GLU A 424 -7.13 63.02 22.41
N SER A 425 -6.91 63.97 23.33
CA SER A 425 -6.72 63.69 24.76
C SER A 425 -8.00 63.19 25.47
N ASN A 426 -9.16 63.49 24.89
CA ASN A 426 -10.49 63.08 25.35
C ASN A 426 -10.95 61.73 24.78
N VAL A 427 -10.12 61.01 24.04
CA VAL A 427 -10.42 59.66 23.51
C VAL A 427 -9.83 58.57 24.40
N ARG A 428 -10.56 57.47 24.55
CA ARG A 428 -10.15 56.25 25.25
C ARG A 428 -10.40 55.04 24.37
N TYR A 429 -9.60 54.00 24.59
CA TYR A 429 -9.69 52.71 23.88
C TYR A 429 -9.93 51.58 24.87
N GLU A 430 -10.76 50.61 24.52
CA GLU A 430 -10.94 49.37 25.26
C GLU A 430 -10.38 48.20 24.47
N VAL A 431 -9.54 47.39 25.12
CA VAL A 431 -8.95 46.19 24.52
C VAL A 431 -9.33 44.95 25.31
N THR A 432 -9.83 43.94 24.61
CA THR A 432 -10.25 42.64 25.18
C THR A 432 -9.51 41.51 24.47
N TRP A 433 -8.98 40.56 25.23
CA TRP A 433 -8.22 39.41 24.72
C TRP A 433 -9.05 38.13 24.71
N PHE A 434 -8.85 37.30 23.70
CA PHE A 434 -9.56 36.05 23.47
C PHE A 434 -8.59 34.90 23.17
N GLN A 435 -9.00 33.66 23.47
CA GLN A 435 -8.22 32.45 23.25
C GLN A 435 -9.10 31.24 22.87
N GLY A 436 -8.56 30.38 21.99
CA GLY A 436 -9.10 29.04 21.70
C GLY A 436 -9.94 28.98 20.41
N PRO A 437 -10.39 27.77 20.02
CA PRO A 437 -11.27 27.59 18.85
C PRO A 437 -12.69 28.14 19.09
N VAL A 438 -13.07 28.32 20.36
CA VAL A 438 -14.29 29.00 20.81
C VAL A 438 -13.89 30.35 21.39
N GLU A 439 -14.60 31.44 21.07
CA GLU A 439 -14.27 32.80 21.53
C GLU A 439 -14.36 32.94 23.07
N LYS A 440 -13.35 32.50 23.80
CA LYS A 440 -13.26 32.65 25.26
C LYS A 440 -12.49 33.91 25.61
N GLN A 441 -13.16 34.87 26.23
CA GLN A 441 -12.52 36.07 26.78
C GLN A 441 -11.58 35.69 27.93
N ILE A 442 -10.32 36.08 27.82
CA ILE A 442 -9.24 35.75 28.78
C ILE A 442 -8.73 36.96 29.57
N LYS A 443 -8.85 38.19 29.04
CA LYS A 443 -8.45 39.44 29.72
C LYS A 443 -9.22 40.65 29.17
N GLY A 444 -9.43 41.66 30.00
CA GLY A 444 -10.08 42.92 29.63
C GLY A 444 -11.60 42.88 29.83
N PRO A 445 -12.33 43.93 29.41
CA PRO A 445 -11.82 45.10 28.69
C PRO A 445 -10.93 45.99 29.56
N ASP A 446 -9.69 46.24 29.10
CA ASP A 446 -8.75 47.19 29.70
C ASP A 446 -8.84 48.54 28.98
N THR A 447 -8.79 49.67 29.69
CA THR A 447 -8.88 51.02 29.11
C THR A 447 -7.52 51.67 28.89
N PHE A 448 -7.32 52.31 27.73
CA PHE A 448 -6.09 52.97 27.31
C PHE A 448 -6.34 54.43 26.88
N THR A 449 -5.35 55.31 27.10
CA THR A 449 -5.36 56.70 26.60
C THR A 449 -4.84 56.79 25.16
N SER A 450 -4.98 57.96 24.53
CA SER A 450 -4.49 58.20 23.15
C SER A 450 -2.97 58.07 23.00
N ASP A 451 -2.20 58.22 24.08
CA ASP A 451 -0.75 58.00 24.10
C ASP A 451 -0.36 56.53 24.30
N GLN A 452 -1.33 55.64 24.57
CA GLN A 452 -1.11 54.22 24.84
C GLN A 452 -1.69 53.36 23.71
N ASN A 453 -0.83 52.90 22.81
CA ASN A 453 -1.20 52.13 21.61
C ASN A 453 -0.84 50.63 21.68
N GLU A 454 -0.37 50.16 22.83
CA GLU A 454 0.02 48.77 23.06
C GLU A 454 -0.68 48.22 24.31
N ALA A 455 -1.51 47.20 24.11
CA ALA A 455 -2.11 46.42 25.18
C ALA A 455 -1.29 45.15 25.40
N PHE A 456 -1.08 44.78 26.67
CA PHE A 456 -0.25 43.64 27.04
C PHE A 456 -1.06 42.51 27.64
N LEU A 457 -0.76 41.29 27.21
CA LEU A 457 -1.18 40.06 27.84
C LEU A 457 0.07 39.32 28.35
N GLN A 458 0.12 39.10 29.66
CA GLN A 458 1.24 38.46 30.35
C GLN A 458 0.73 37.22 31.07
N ASN A 459 1.52 36.15 31.07
CA ASN A 459 1.20 34.97 31.86
C ASN A 459 1.49 35.26 33.34
N THR A 460 0.48 35.15 34.20
CA THR A 460 0.60 35.51 35.62
C THR A 460 0.39 34.33 36.58
N ASN A 461 0.00 33.13 36.12
CA ASN A 461 -0.27 32.01 37.02
C ASN A 461 -0.08 30.61 36.42
N LYS A 462 0.38 29.69 37.27
CA LYS A 462 0.72 28.28 36.97
C LYS A 462 -0.49 27.38 36.64
N TYR A 463 -1.74 27.84 36.87
CA TYR A 463 -2.96 27.01 36.87
C TYR A 463 -4.24 27.66 36.30
N GLY A 464 -4.16 28.74 35.50
CA GLY A 464 -5.33 29.21 34.73
C GLY A 464 -6.56 29.63 35.55
N LYS A 465 -6.53 30.77 36.26
CA LYS A 465 -7.75 31.44 36.80
C LYS A 465 -8.16 32.62 35.91
N ASN A 466 -9.39 33.13 36.07
CA ASN A 466 -9.92 34.30 35.33
C ASN A 466 -8.86 35.39 35.16
N GLY A 467 -8.52 35.75 33.92
CA GLY A 467 -7.48 36.74 33.61
C GLY A 467 -6.16 36.17 33.04
N THR A 468 -6.02 34.85 32.85
CA THR A 468 -4.78 34.20 32.37
C THR A 468 -5.02 33.38 31.10
N PHE A 469 -3.99 33.27 30.24
CA PHE A 469 -4.03 32.52 28.98
C PHE A 469 -3.17 31.25 29.06
N CYS A 470 -3.56 30.21 28.31
CA CYS A 470 -2.83 28.94 28.23
C CYS A 470 -1.99 28.86 26.94
N MET A 471 -0.76 28.34 27.01
CA MET A 471 -0.05 27.91 25.81
C MET A 471 -0.79 26.74 25.12
N GLY A 472 -0.55 26.54 23.82
CA GLY A 472 -1.17 25.51 22.99
C GLY A 472 -2.40 25.94 22.21
N TYR A 473 -2.72 27.24 22.17
CA TYR A 473 -3.90 27.78 21.50
C TYR A 473 -3.59 29.04 20.70
N ASN A 474 -4.50 29.38 19.78
CA ASN A 474 -4.51 30.68 19.12
C ASN A 474 -5.01 31.77 20.08
N ILE A 475 -4.34 32.92 20.05
CA ILE A 475 -4.70 34.13 20.80
C ILE A 475 -4.93 35.31 19.84
N TYR A 476 -5.83 36.21 20.22
CA TYR A 476 -6.10 37.46 19.49
C TYR A 476 -6.75 38.51 20.41
N CYS A 477 -6.80 39.77 19.98
CA CYS A 477 -7.44 40.88 20.70
C CYS A 477 -8.54 41.55 19.86
N LYS A 478 -9.50 42.20 20.53
CA LYS A 478 -10.50 43.10 19.95
C LYS A 478 -10.39 44.50 20.56
N VAL A 479 -10.53 45.56 19.76
CA VAL A 479 -10.36 46.97 20.19
C VAL A 479 -11.58 47.83 19.83
N GLN A 480 -12.01 48.69 20.78
CA GLN A 480 -13.10 49.68 20.62
C GLN A 480 -12.65 51.05 21.16
N SER A 481 -13.24 52.16 20.69
CA SER A 481 -12.93 53.53 21.13
C SER A 481 -14.16 54.32 21.56
N TYR A 482 -13.97 55.32 22.44
CA TYR A 482 -15.02 56.20 22.96
C TYR A 482 -14.45 57.54 23.49
N TYR A 483 -15.30 58.56 23.66
CA TYR A 483 -14.93 59.82 24.32
C TYR A 483 -15.14 59.74 25.84
N ILE A 484 -14.24 60.34 26.64
CA ILE A 484 -14.33 60.33 28.12
C ILE A 484 -15.70 60.81 28.63
N GLU A 485 -16.27 61.79 27.94
CA GLU A 485 -17.52 62.45 28.30
C GLU A 485 -18.73 61.51 28.08
N ASN A 486 -18.66 60.59 27.09
CA ASN A 486 -19.76 59.71 26.68
C ASN A 486 -19.35 58.21 26.68
N LYS A 487 -19.00 57.67 27.86
CA LYS A 487 -18.53 56.27 28.02
C LYS A 487 -19.51 55.19 27.54
N GLY A 488 -20.80 55.50 27.45
CA GLY A 488 -21.85 54.55 27.06
C GLY A 488 -21.92 54.26 25.55
N ILE A 489 -21.22 55.05 24.72
CA ILE A 489 -21.30 54.98 23.27
C ILE A 489 -19.90 54.68 22.72
N LYS A 490 -19.74 53.46 22.19
CA LYS A 490 -18.46 52.88 21.75
C LYS A 490 -18.47 52.56 20.27
N SER A 491 -17.30 52.57 19.64
CA SER A 491 -17.12 52.11 18.26
C SER A 491 -17.38 50.61 18.10
N GLN A 492 -17.52 50.14 16.85
CA GLN A 492 -17.52 48.71 16.53
C GLN A 492 -16.17 48.05 16.87
N PRO A 493 -16.15 46.80 17.38
CA PRO A 493 -14.93 46.10 17.74
C PRO A 493 -14.13 45.60 16.52
N ARG A 494 -12.84 45.92 16.44
CA ARG A 494 -11.89 45.42 15.41
C ARG A 494 -11.05 44.25 15.95
N LYS A 495 -10.96 43.13 15.23
CA LYS A 495 -10.23 41.89 15.62
C LYS A 495 -8.81 41.85 15.05
N SER A 496 -7.84 41.32 15.80
CA SER A 496 -6.45 41.13 15.34
C SER A 496 -6.21 39.83 14.56
N ASN A 497 -4.98 39.64 14.04
CA ASN A 497 -4.51 38.33 13.59
C ASN A 497 -4.55 37.30 14.75
N GLU A 498 -4.73 36.04 14.38
CA GLU A 498 -4.60 34.90 15.30
C GLU A 498 -3.13 34.47 15.37
N PHE A 499 -2.62 34.30 16.59
CA PHE A 499 -1.25 33.88 16.84
C PHE A 499 -1.25 32.58 17.65
N PHE A 500 -0.67 31.49 17.12
CA PHE A 500 -0.52 30.24 17.87
C PHE A 500 0.63 30.37 18.88
N ALA A 501 0.34 30.23 20.16
CA ALA A 501 1.33 30.35 21.24
C ALA A 501 1.73 28.97 21.78
N GLY A 502 2.82 28.37 21.30
CA GLY A 502 3.27 27.05 21.77
C GLY A 502 4.30 26.35 20.88
N LEU A 503 4.30 25.02 20.92
CA LEU A 503 5.09 24.16 20.03
C LEU A 503 4.20 23.64 18.90
N GLN A 504 4.60 23.88 17.66
CA GLN A 504 3.87 23.47 16.46
C GLN A 504 4.62 22.32 15.77
N VAL A 505 3.88 21.29 15.39
CA VAL A 505 4.42 20.09 14.70
C VAL A 505 4.03 20.10 13.24
N ASN A 506 4.95 19.73 12.35
CA ASN A 506 4.71 19.60 10.92
C ASN A 506 5.61 18.51 10.28
N PRO A 507 5.06 17.61 9.45
CA PRO A 507 3.64 17.43 9.13
C PRO A 507 2.86 16.75 10.28
N MET A 508 1.52 16.90 10.29
CA MET A 508 0.63 16.21 11.24
C MET A 508 0.23 14.80 10.78
N LEU A 509 0.38 14.51 9.48
CA LEU A 509 0.20 13.19 8.88
C LEU A 509 1.47 12.84 8.10
N LEU A 510 2.06 11.70 8.42
CA LEU A 510 3.18 11.12 7.71
C LEU A 510 2.75 9.79 7.09
N VAL A 511 2.91 9.65 5.77
CA VAL A 511 2.67 8.39 5.08
C VAL A 511 4.02 7.84 4.67
N LEU A 512 4.37 6.66 5.20
CA LEU A 512 5.63 5.98 4.94
C LEU A 512 5.33 4.59 4.41
N SER A 513 6.01 4.16 3.37
CA SER A 513 6.11 2.77 3.00
C SER A 513 7.29 2.11 3.72
N GLU A 514 7.26 0.79 3.95
CA GLU A 514 8.44 0.04 4.41
C GLU A 514 9.67 0.15 3.49
N LYS A 515 9.45 0.58 2.24
CA LYS A 515 10.48 0.89 1.26
C LYS A 515 11.06 2.31 1.38
N ASP A 516 10.33 3.23 1.99
CA ASP A 516 10.68 4.65 1.91
C ASP A 516 11.92 5.00 2.73
N SER A 517 12.65 6.01 2.26
CA SER A 517 13.71 6.63 3.03
C SER A 517 13.14 7.34 4.27
N PRO A 518 13.97 7.57 5.30
CA PRO A 518 13.50 8.27 6.49
C PRO A 518 12.94 9.66 6.15
N SER A 519 11.85 10.02 6.82
CA SER A 519 11.20 11.32 6.68
C SER A 519 11.24 12.11 7.98
N ASN A 520 11.27 13.44 7.88
CA ASN A 520 11.47 14.30 9.04
C ASN A 520 10.15 14.90 9.54
N ILE A 521 9.95 14.85 10.86
CA ILE A 521 8.97 15.63 11.58
C ILE A 521 9.69 16.83 12.21
N THR A 522 9.15 18.02 11.99
CA THR A 522 9.68 19.28 12.54
C THR A 522 8.80 19.75 13.70
N ILE A 523 9.43 20.08 14.82
CA ILE A 523 8.78 20.71 15.98
C ILE A 523 9.37 22.10 16.15
N LYS A 524 8.53 23.13 15.99
CA LYS A 524 8.92 24.54 16.01
C LYS A 524 8.28 25.27 17.19
N SER A 525 9.10 26.02 17.94
CA SER A 525 8.59 26.95 18.96
C SER A 525 8.17 28.27 18.32
N THR A 526 6.89 28.64 18.46
CA THR A 526 6.38 29.95 17.98
C THR A 526 6.64 31.08 18.97
N VAL A 527 7.00 30.74 20.21
CA VAL A 527 7.30 31.69 21.28
C VAL A 527 8.78 31.60 21.70
N PRO A 528 9.39 32.68 22.20
CA PRO A 528 10.69 32.61 22.86
C PRO A 528 10.68 31.70 24.08
N ILE A 529 11.79 31.05 24.38
CA ILE A 529 11.93 30.22 25.59
C ILE A 529 12.69 31.03 26.63
N VAL A 530 12.04 31.26 27.78
CA VAL A 530 12.50 32.17 28.83
C VAL A 530 12.48 31.49 30.20
N CYS A 531 13.55 31.66 30.98
CA CYS A 531 13.67 31.12 32.33
C CYS A 531 13.12 32.12 33.37
N GLY A 532 12.00 31.77 34.00
CA GLY A 532 11.30 32.64 34.95
C GLY A 532 12.02 32.88 36.30
N ASP A 533 13.00 32.06 36.64
CA ASP A 533 13.80 32.13 37.88
C ASP A 533 15.15 32.87 37.69
N GLY A 534 15.48 33.26 36.46
CA GLY A 534 16.74 33.91 36.13
C GLY A 534 17.95 32.98 36.03
N THR A 535 17.75 31.65 36.03
CA THR A 535 18.82 30.69 35.72
C THR A 535 19.05 30.60 34.20
N GLU A 536 20.30 30.35 33.76
CA GLU A 536 20.62 30.14 32.34
C GLU A 536 20.36 28.68 31.88
N ASN A 537 19.93 27.81 32.79
CA ASN A 537 19.88 26.35 32.59
C ASN A 537 18.47 25.76 32.43
N CYS A 538 17.41 26.58 32.29
CA CYS A 538 16.07 26.04 32.07
C CYS A 538 15.93 25.44 30.67
N ARG A 539 15.12 24.39 30.52
CA ARG A 539 14.87 23.70 29.25
C ARG A 539 13.43 23.25 29.19
N VAL A 540 12.83 23.29 28.00
CA VAL A 540 11.53 22.64 27.75
C VAL A 540 11.82 21.26 27.20
N LEU A 541 11.34 20.23 27.90
CA LEU A 541 11.48 18.84 27.49
C LEU A 541 10.22 18.42 26.72
N VAL A 542 10.41 17.80 25.56
CA VAL A 542 9.32 17.16 24.83
C VAL A 542 9.59 15.67 24.82
N GLU A 543 8.77 14.92 25.54
CA GLU A 543 8.78 13.46 25.51
C GLU A 543 7.87 12.96 24.39
N MET A 544 8.40 12.05 23.59
CA MET A 544 7.72 11.41 22.47
C MET A 544 7.66 9.92 22.77
N GLY A 545 6.47 9.34 22.74
CA GLY A 545 6.27 7.94 23.09
C GLY A 545 4.84 7.49 22.86
N GLN A 546 4.50 6.30 23.38
CA GLN A 546 3.25 5.60 23.05
C GLN A 546 2.40 5.34 24.30
N THR A 547 1.14 4.96 24.07
CA THR A 547 0.26 4.35 25.09
C THR A 547 0.49 2.84 25.14
N THR A 548 0.19 2.18 26.27
CA THR A 548 0.43 0.74 26.51
C THR A 548 -0.23 -0.25 25.54
N ALA A 549 -0.94 0.20 24.51
CA ALA A 549 -1.58 -0.62 23.49
C ALA A 549 -0.81 -0.63 22.15
N ASP A 550 0.07 0.35 21.92
CA ASP A 550 0.90 0.48 20.74
C ASP A 550 2.35 0.37 21.24
N HIS A 551 3.10 -0.67 20.83
CA HIS A 551 4.44 -0.96 21.35
C HIS A 551 5.50 -0.95 20.24
N PHE A 552 5.75 0.22 19.65
CA PHE A 552 6.62 0.35 18.47
C PHE A 552 7.74 1.41 18.57
N VAL A 553 7.75 2.24 19.62
CA VAL A 553 8.76 3.32 19.83
C VAL A 553 9.09 3.44 21.32
N ASP A 554 10.38 3.36 21.66
CA ASP A 554 10.93 3.71 22.99
C ASP A 554 10.81 5.23 23.25
N TYR A 555 10.57 5.62 24.50
CA TYR A 555 10.45 7.05 24.85
C TYR A 555 11.70 7.84 24.47
N CYS A 556 11.53 8.89 23.66
CA CYS A 556 12.61 9.79 23.24
C CYS A 556 12.32 11.21 23.73
N THR A 557 13.35 11.93 24.21
CA THR A 557 13.20 13.26 24.80
C THR A 557 13.96 14.30 23.98
N LEU A 558 13.26 15.30 23.45
CA LEU A 558 13.84 16.48 22.83
C LEU A 558 13.98 17.62 23.83
N GLN A 559 15.00 18.47 23.63
CA GLN A 559 15.28 19.58 24.53
C GLN A 559 15.33 20.91 23.76
N PHE A 560 14.48 21.85 24.14
CA PHE A 560 14.56 23.23 23.68
C PHE A 560 15.22 24.12 24.74
N LYS A 561 16.23 24.88 24.32
CA LYS A 561 17.05 25.73 25.18
C LYS A 561 16.50 27.16 25.21
N PRO A 562 16.89 27.99 26.20
CA PRO A 562 16.48 29.40 26.24
C PRO A 562 16.96 30.14 25.00
N GLY A 563 16.10 30.98 24.41
CA GLY A 563 16.42 31.64 23.14
C GLY A 563 15.22 32.27 22.43
N PRO A 564 15.44 32.88 21.26
CA PRO A 564 14.38 33.53 20.48
C PRO A 564 13.34 32.53 19.98
N ALA A 565 12.19 33.06 19.54
CA ALA A 565 11.18 32.28 18.83
C ALA A 565 11.74 31.71 17.51
N GLY A 566 11.18 30.59 17.05
CA GLY A 566 11.56 29.95 15.80
C GLY A 566 12.57 28.80 15.93
N GLN A 567 13.01 28.46 17.15
CA GLN A 567 13.79 27.24 17.39
C GLN A 567 13.05 26.01 16.83
N THR A 568 13.75 25.20 16.05
CA THR A 568 13.20 24.01 15.40
C THR A 568 14.03 22.78 15.79
N LYS A 569 13.35 21.67 16.07
CA LYS A 569 13.94 20.36 16.29
C LYS A 569 13.37 19.38 15.27
N GLU A 570 14.22 18.50 14.75
CA GLU A 570 13.84 17.50 13.76
C GLU A 570 13.90 16.10 14.36
N VAL A 571 12.93 15.27 13.98
CA VAL A 571 12.84 13.86 14.33
C VAL A 571 12.74 13.08 13.04
N GLU A 572 13.71 12.21 12.79
CA GLU A 572 13.73 11.32 11.64
C GLU A 572 12.88 10.08 11.98
N VAL A 573 11.90 9.78 11.13
CA VAL A 573 10.96 8.65 11.28
C VAL A 573 11.06 7.77 10.05
N VAL A 574 11.10 6.46 10.27
CA VAL A 574 11.15 5.44 9.23
C VAL A 574 10.15 4.33 9.56
N ALA A 575 9.53 3.74 8.54
CA ALA A 575 8.73 2.55 8.74
C ALA A 575 9.64 1.37 9.07
N LYS A 576 9.27 0.57 10.08
CA LYS A 576 9.96 -0.70 10.35
C LYS A 576 9.72 -1.62 9.13
N ARG A 577 10.77 -2.27 8.63
CA ARG A 577 10.66 -3.37 7.68
C ARG A 577 10.44 -4.63 8.48
N ASP A 578 9.20 -5.05 8.64
CA ASP A 578 8.89 -6.25 9.41
C ASP A 578 8.70 -7.49 8.54
N PHE A 579 8.53 -7.31 7.22
CA PHE A 579 8.39 -8.39 6.24
C PHE A 579 7.14 -9.26 6.46
N VAL A 580 6.14 -8.72 7.15
CA VAL A 580 4.89 -9.39 7.49
C VAL A 580 3.77 -8.77 6.66
N ASP A 581 2.92 -9.60 6.04
CA ASP A 581 1.76 -9.13 5.29
C ASP A 581 0.64 -8.79 6.29
N ASP A 582 0.73 -7.62 6.93
CA ASP A 582 -0.19 -7.15 7.96
C ASP A 582 -1.18 -6.08 7.48
N GLY A 583 -0.95 -5.58 6.25
CA GLY A 583 -1.70 -4.51 5.62
C GLY A 583 -1.34 -3.12 6.15
N ASN A 584 -1.97 -2.07 5.62
CA ASN A 584 -1.61 -0.71 6.02
C ASN A 584 -1.93 -0.44 7.49
N GLN A 585 -0.92 -0.15 8.31
CA GLN A 585 -1.10 0.19 9.72
C GLN A 585 -1.26 1.70 9.92
N ARG A 586 -1.89 2.06 11.04
CA ARG A 586 -2.01 3.44 11.49
C ARG A 586 -1.59 3.53 12.94
N MET A 587 -0.71 4.49 13.24
CA MET A 587 -0.18 4.71 14.57
C MET A 587 -0.13 6.21 14.89
N PHE A 588 -0.06 6.53 16.17
CA PHE A 588 -0.01 7.92 16.64
C PHE A 588 1.22 8.15 17.49
N LEU A 589 2.11 9.02 17.03
CA LEU A 589 3.24 9.49 17.82
C LEU A 589 2.75 10.56 18.80
N LYS A 590 2.64 10.19 20.08
CA LYS A 590 2.15 11.10 21.13
C LYS A 590 3.31 11.90 21.67
N MET A 591 3.09 13.21 21.79
CA MET A 591 4.10 14.17 22.25
C MET A 591 3.56 14.93 23.46
N PHE A 592 4.32 14.95 24.54
CA PHE A 592 3.92 15.63 25.78
C PHE A 592 5.10 16.27 26.51
N ILE A 593 4.78 17.23 27.38
CA ILE A 593 5.75 17.93 28.22
C ILE A 593 5.63 17.36 29.65
N PRO A 594 6.70 16.78 30.23
CA PRO A 594 6.65 16.12 31.54
C PRO A 594 6.63 17.13 32.71
N ASP A 595 6.02 16.73 33.82
CA ASP A 595 5.66 17.63 34.94
C ASP A 595 6.85 18.20 35.76
N HIS A 596 8.08 17.72 35.55
CA HIS A 596 9.13 17.85 36.57
C HIS A 596 10.15 18.98 36.39
N ILE A 597 10.27 19.67 35.25
CA ILE A 597 11.24 20.79 35.10
C ILE A 597 10.77 21.80 34.03
N ASP A 598 9.66 22.50 34.25
CA ASP A 598 9.19 23.50 33.28
C ASP A 598 9.41 24.96 33.74
N PRO A 599 9.87 25.85 32.84
CA PRO A 599 9.71 27.29 33.05
C PRO A 599 8.22 27.59 33.25
N MET A 600 7.95 28.52 34.16
CA MET A 600 6.66 28.87 34.80
C MET A 600 5.39 28.94 33.91
N ASP A 601 5.51 28.91 32.58
CA ASP A 601 4.50 29.24 31.58
C ASP A 601 4.01 28.07 30.68
N TRP A 602 4.60 26.86 30.74
CA TRP A 602 4.23 25.74 29.84
C TRP A 602 3.22 24.73 30.41
N ASN A 603 2.88 24.85 31.71
CA ASN A 603 2.04 23.89 32.45
C ASN A 603 0.66 23.60 31.86
N CYS A 604 0.11 24.47 31.01
CA CYS A 604 -1.19 24.27 30.36
C CYS A 604 -1.08 23.63 28.97
N HIS A 605 0.11 23.58 28.37
CA HIS A 605 0.39 22.96 27.07
C HIS A 605 1.09 21.61 27.23
N LYS A 606 0.54 20.76 28.10
CA LYS A 606 1.15 19.44 28.40
C LYS A 606 1.06 18.48 27.23
N ARG A 607 0.07 18.65 26.35
CA ARG A 607 -0.14 17.81 25.17
C ARG A 607 0.14 18.63 23.93
N ILE A 608 1.09 18.15 23.13
CA ILE A 608 1.38 18.68 21.80
C ILE A 608 0.49 17.90 20.81
N ALA A 609 0.27 18.44 19.61
CA ALA A 609 -0.48 17.74 18.57
C ALA A 609 0.16 16.36 18.27
N ASP A 610 -0.65 15.30 18.29
CA ASP A 610 -0.21 13.97 17.91
C ASP A 610 0.08 13.94 16.40
N VAL A 611 1.08 13.16 15.98
CA VAL A 611 1.35 12.93 14.56
C VAL A 611 0.78 11.57 14.18
N GLU A 612 -0.12 11.55 13.19
CA GLU A 612 -0.61 10.31 12.58
C GLU A 612 0.49 9.79 11.64
N ILE A 613 0.93 8.55 11.84
CA ILE A 613 1.85 7.85 10.94
C ILE A 613 1.06 6.71 10.32
N LYS A 614 1.00 6.68 8.99
CA LYS A 614 0.43 5.58 8.21
C LYS A 614 1.57 4.82 7.56
N THR A 615 1.69 3.54 7.89
CA THR A 615 2.63 2.65 7.21
C THR A 615 1.92 1.94 6.06
N VAL A 616 2.54 1.90 4.89
CA VAL A 616 2.07 1.17 3.72
C VAL A 616 2.87 -0.12 3.62
N ASP A 617 2.16 -1.23 3.74
CA ASP A 617 2.70 -2.59 3.63
C ASP A 617 3.22 -2.84 2.21
N VAL A 618 4.43 -3.41 2.09
CA VAL A 618 5.04 -3.73 0.80
C VAL A 618 5.30 -5.21 0.70
N LYS A 619 4.67 -5.84 -0.28
CA LYS A 619 4.88 -7.27 -0.55
C LYS A 619 6.37 -7.59 -0.70
N THR A 620 6.81 -8.53 0.12
CA THR A 620 8.16 -9.12 0.05
C THR A 620 8.10 -10.50 -0.60
N ALA A 621 9.25 -11.02 -1.01
CA ALA A 621 9.37 -12.36 -1.55
C ALA A 621 10.57 -13.08 -0.94
N ARG A 622 10.53 -14.41 -1.00
CA ARG A 622 11.63 -15.27 -0.57
C ARG A 622 12.02 -16.21 -1.70
N CYS A 623 13.33 -16.42 -1.80
CA CYS A 623 13.90 -17.48 -2.61
C CYS A 623 14.36 -18.61 -1.69
N THR A 624 14.07 -19.85 -2.06
CA THR A 624 14.54 -21.04 -1.35
C THR A 624 15.33 -21.94 -2.27
N SER A 625 16.31 -22.63 -1.69
CA SER A 625 17.10 -23.69 -2.33
C SER A 625 17.24 -24.83 -1.32
N SER A 626 16.49 -25.90 -1.55
CA SER A 626 16.32 -26.99 -0.57
C SER A 626 17.10 -28.23 -0.98
N GLY A 627 17.82 -28.84 -0.03
CA GLY A 627 18.42 -30.16 -0.16
C GLY A 627 19.37 -30.34 -1.35
N ASP A 628 19.02 -31.31 -2.19
CA ASP A 628 19.44 -31.37 -3.59
C ASP A 628 18.76 -30.24 -4.36
N PRO A 629 19.48 -29.17 -4.76
CA PRO A 629 18.89 -27.84 -4.88
C PRO A 629 17.59 -27.79 -5.67
N HIS A 630 16.47 -27.83 -4.94
CA HIS A 630 15.14 -27.52 -5.44
C HIS A 630 14.88 -26.05 -5.14
N PHE A 631 14.77 -25.27 -6.20
CA PHE A 631 14.62 -23.83 -6.16
C PHE A 631 13.15 -23.44 -6.21
N THR A 632 12.76 -22.53 -5.32
CA THR A 632 11.60 -21.65 -5.51
C THR A 632 12.14 -20.23 -5.57
N THR A 633 11.99 -19.57 -6.72
CA THR A 633 12.47 -18.20 -6.94
C THR A 633 11.65 -17.18 -6.14
N PHE A 634 12.07 -15.92 -6.16
CA PHE A 634 11.30 -14.84 -5.53
C PHE A 634 9.86 -14.77 -6.07
N ASP A 635 9.67 -15.01 -7.37
CA ASP A 635 8.37 -14.91 -8.03
C ASP A 635 7.59 -16.24 -8.02
N GLN A 636 8.03 -17.21 -7.19
CA GLN A 636 7.43 -18.53 -6.98
C GLN A 636 7.56 -19.49 -8.16
N PHE A 637 8.53 -19.27 -9.05
CA PHE A 637 8.89 -20.24 -10.09
C PHE A 637 9.69 -21.40 -9.48
N TYR A 638 9.32 -22.64 -9.82
CA TYR A 638 9.95 -23.85 -9.29
C TYR A 638 10.84 -24.53 -10.33
N TYR A 639 12.05 -24.96 -9.93
CA TYR A 639 12.91 -25.81 -10.76
C TYR A 639 13.98 -26.54 -9.92
N SER A 640 14.56 -27.61 -10.47
CA SER A 640 15.63 -28.38 -9.82
C SER A 640 16.99 -28.12 -10.47
N HIS A 641 18.04 -28.06 -9.65
CA HIS A 641 19.41 -27.72 -10.05
C HIS A 641 20.44 -28.70 -9.48
N TYR A 642 20.99 -29.57 -10.33
CA TYR A 642 21.84 -30.69 -9.91
C TYR A 642 23.32 -30.56 -10.28
N TYR A 643 23.76 -29.38 -10.71
CA TYR A 643 25.14 -29.14 -11.09
C TYR A 643 26.00 -28.78 -9.88
N VAL A 644 27.19 -29.37 -9.81
CA VAL A 644 28.14 -29.14 -8.72
C VAL A 644 28.98 -27.89 -8.98
N GLY A 645 29.11 -27.01 -7.99
CA GLY A 645 29.91 -25.80 -8.10
C GLY A 645 29.54 -24.72 -7.09
N ASP A 646 30.15 -23.55 -7.30
CA ASP A 646 29.81 -22.33 -6.59
C ASP A 646 28.95 -21.46 -7.52
N TYR A 647 27.80 -20.99 -7.06
CA TYR A 647 26.83 -20.27 -7.89
C TYR A 647 26.36 -18.98 -7.23
N VAL A 648 26.05 -17.98 -8.06
CA VAL A 648 25.34 -16.78 -7.62
C VAL A 648 23.87 -17.13 -7.42
N LEU A 649 23.41 -17.20 -6.16
CA LEU A 649 21.99 -17.35 -5.89
C LEU A 649 21.24 -16.06 -6.18
N VAL A 650 21.72 -14.96 -5.63
CA VAL A 650 21.17 -13.63 -5.92
C VAL A 650 22.24 -12.56 -5.82
N GLN A 651 22.13 -11.58 -6.69
CA GLN A 651 22.87 -10.32 -6.66
C GLN A 651 21.90 -9.17 -6.83
N SER A 652 22.01 -8.16 -5.96
CA SER A 652 21.29 -6.89 -6.13
C SER A 652 22.02 -5.99 -7.13
N THR A 653 21.25 -5.35 -8.00
CA THR A 653 21.70 -4.28 -8.90
C THR A 653 21.54 -2.89 -8.27
N ALA A 654 20.84 -2.79 -7.13
CA ALA A 654 20.56 -1.55 -6.43
C ALA A 654 21.67 -1.15 -5.44
N ARG A 655 22.27 -2.17 -4.81
CA ARG A 655 23.19 -2.04 -3.67
C ARG A 655 24.22 -3.16 -3.74
N ASN A 656 25.34 -3.01 -3.02
CA ASN A 656 26.35 -4.06 -2.98
C ASN A 656 25.90 -5.23 -2.09
N PHE A 657 25.03 -6.09 -2.63
CA PHE A 657 24.51 -7.26 -1.95
C PHE A 657 24.58 -8.51 -2.83
N LYS A 658 25.12 -9.59 -2.29
CA LYS A 658 25.33 -10.85 -3.01
C LYS A 658 25.16 -12.05 -2.07
N VAL A 659 24.56 -13.12 -2.57
CA VAL A 659 24.51 -14.42 -1.89
C VAL A 659 24.95 -15.51 -2.85
N HIS A 660 25.96 -16.27 -2.46
CA HIS A 660 26.50 -17.40 -3.20
C HIS A 660 26.21 -18.69 -2.45
N ALA A 661 25.94 -19.75 -3.18
CA ALA A 661 25.81 -21.10 -2.66
C ALA A 661 26.92 -22.00 -3.20
N ARG A 662 27.30 -22.98 -2.39
CA ARG A 662 28.22 -24.04 -2.75
C ARG A 662 27.50 -25.38 -2.68
N THR A 663 27.59 -26.15 -3.75
CA THR A 663 26.99 -27.48 -3.86
C THR A 663 28.07 -28.56 -3.97
N PHE A 664 27.77 -29.78 -3.51
CA PHE A 664 28.65 -30.97 -3.59
C PHE A 664 27.94 -32.19 -4.15
N ALA A 665 28.69 -33.14 -4.69
CA ALA A 665 28.13 -34.42 -5.12
C ALA A 665 27.66 -35.25 -3.92
N CYS A 666 26.35 -35.39 -3.74
CA CYS A 666 25.76 -36.25 -2.72
C CYS A 666 25.31 -37.61 -3.26
N SER A 667 25.21 -37.75 -4.59
CA SER A 667 25.03 -39.02 -5.30
C SER A 667 25.82 -39.01 -6.63
N GLN A 668 25.71 -40.08 -7.45
CA GLN A 668 26.34 -40.13 -8.77
C GLN A 668 25.69 -39.20 -9.82
N SER A 669 24.48 -38.73 -9.54
CA SER A 669 23.65 -37.95 -10.48
C SER A 669 23.17 -36.60 -9.92
N VAL A 670 23.39 -36.32 -8.63
CA VAL A 670 22.79 -35.16 -7.93
C VAL A 670 23.80 -34.41 -7.08
N SER A 671 23.69 -33.08 -7.10
CA SER A 671 24.39 -32.18 -6.17
C SER A 671 23.50 -31.82 -4.99
N CYS A 672 24.08 -31.55 -3.82
CA CYS A 672 23.40 -31.05 -2.62
C CYS A 672 24.03 -29.75 -2.14
N ASN A 673 23.24 -28.86 -1.54
CA ASN A 673 23.74 -27.65 -0.88
C ASN A 673 24.62 -27.99 0.33
N CYS A 674 25.76 -27.31 0.48
CA CYS A 674 26.66 -27.49 1.62
C CYS A 674 27.37 -26.21 2.09
N GLY A 675 27.15 -25.07 1.46
CA GLY A 675 27.71 -23.82 1.94
C GLY A 675 26.93 -22.62 1.43
N VAL A 676 26.97 -21.54 2.21
CA VAL A 676 26.42 -20.24 1.84
C VAL A 676 27.40 -19.13 2.21
N ALA A 677 27.55 -18.16 1.31
CA ALA A 677 28.37 -16.98 1.53
C ALA A 677 27.56 -15.74 1.15
N ALA A 678 27.43 -14.78 2.04
CA ALA A 678 26.61 -13.59 1.84
C ALA A 678 27.41 -12.31 2.09
N GLN A 679 27.11 -11.27 1.32
CA GLN A 679 27.74 -9.96 1.41
C GLN A 679 26.69 -8.85 1.42
N GLU A 680 26.87 -7.84 2.28
CA GLU A 680 26.21 -6.54 2.22
C GLU A 680 27.22 -5.41 2.49
N GLY A 681 27.44 -4.53 1.51
CA GLY A 681 28.47 -3.50 1.61
C GLY A 681 29.85 -4.14 1.80
N ASP A 682 30.51 -3.81 2.91
CA ASP A 682 31.82 -4.36 3.27
C ASP A 682 31.72 -5.63 4.13
N ASP A 683 30.50 -5.99 4.57
CA ASP A 683 30.28 -7.14 5.44
C ASP A 683 30.14 -8.44 4.63
N VAL A 684 30.98 -9.43 4.92
CA VAL A 684 30.99 -10.75 4.27
C VAL A 684 30.96 -11.84 5.33
N ILE A 685 29.97 -12.73 5.26
CA ILE A 685 29.83 -13.89 6.16
C ILE A 685 29.80 -15.16 5.32
N VAL A 686 30.55 -16.17 5.76
CA VAL A 686 30.64 -17.48 5.07
C VAL A 686 30.36 -18.60 6.04
N ILE A 687 29.48 -19.52 5.65
CA ILE A 687 29.20 -20.79 6.33
C ILE A 687 29.49 -21.92 5.34
N ASP A 688 30.44 -22.78 5.66
CA ASP A 688 30.85 -23.90 4.79
C ASP A 688 30.89 -25.22 5.59
N MET A 689 30.19 -26.23 5.11
CA MET A 689 30.22 -27.61 5.63
C MET A 689 30.61 -28.66 4.57
N CYS A 690 31.05 -28.23 3.39
CA CYS A 690 31.32 -29.09 2.23
C CYS A 690 32.54 -30.01 2.39
N ARG A 691 33.38 -29.76 3.39
CA ARG A 691 34.64 -30.50 3.61
C ARG A 691 34.44 -31.82 4.34
N ASP A 692 33.77 -31.77 5.50
CA ASP A 692 33.66 -32.88 6.45
C ASP A 692 32.32 -32.86 7.19
N ASN A 693 31.31 -32.20 6.61
CA ASN A 693 29.97 -32.04 7.17
C ASN A 693 29.90 -31.25 8.48
N ILE A 694 30.99 -30.60 8.91
CA ILE A 694 31.00 -29.74 10.09
C ILE A 694 30.86 -28.27 9.65
N PRO A 695 29.79 -27.56 10.05
CA PRO A 695 29.61 -26.15 9.73
C PRO A 695 30.77 -25.31 10.27
N ARG A 696 31.45 -24.62 9.36
CA ARG A 696 32.47 -23.60 9.65
C ARG A 696 31.93 -22.24 9.32
N ALA A 697 31.70 -21.43 10.35
CA ALA A 697 31.29 -20.04 10.19
C ALA A 697 32.51 -19.13 10.31
N ARG A 698 32.67 -18.19 9.37
CA ARG A 698 33.67 -17.12 9.44
C ARG A 698 33.06 -15.78 9.04
N PHE A 699 33.50 -14.73 9.72
CA PHE A 699 33.29 -13.35 9.31
C PHE A 699 34.50 -12.94 8.45
N ALA A 700 34.29 -12.76 7.16
CA ALA A 700 35.37 -12.55 6.18
C ALA A 700 35.61 -11.06 5.83
N SER A 701 34.83 -10.15 6.40
CA SER A 701 34.92 -8.70 6.17
C SER A 701 36.29 -8.12 6.50
N THR A 702 36.66 -7.04 5.80
CA THR A 702 37.92 -6.30 6.04
C THR A 702 37.77 -5.16 7.05
N VAL A 703 36.55 -4.93 7.54
CA VAL A 703 36.15 -3.89 8.48
C VAL A 703 35.33 -4.47 9.63
N GLU A 704 35.11 -3.69 10.68
CA GLU A 704 34.17 -4.09 11.74
C GLU A 704 32.74 -4.23 11.18
N PRO A 705 31.98 -5.24 11.65
CA PRO A 705 30.58 -5.43 11.26
C PRO A 705 29.77 -4.15 11.42
N GLN A 706 28.92 -3.85 10.44
CA GLN A 706 27.95 -2.77 10.58
C GLN A 706 26.94 -3.08 11.69
N SER A 707 26.41 -2.04 12.33
CA SER A 707 25.36 -2.19 13.34
C SER A 707 24.10 -2.77 12.69
N GLY A 708 23.68 -3.96 13.11
CA GLY A 708 22.59 -4.72 12.50
C GLY A 708 23.07 -5.99 11.80
N THR A 709 24.36 -6.07 11.43
CA THR A 709 24.95 -7.31 10.90
C THR A 709 25.15 -8.31 12.04
N SER A 710 24.55 -9.49 11.93
CA SER A 710 24.72 -10.56 12.93
C SER A 710 24.67 -11.94 12.32
N LEU A 711 25.30 -12.90 13.02
CA LEU A 711 25.16 -14.32 12.77
C LEU A 711 24.65 -14.98 14.06
N THR A 712 23.43 -15.50 14.02
CA THR A 712 22.83 -16.22 15.14
C THR A 712 22.60 -17.67 14.78
N ARG A 713 22.46 -18.51 15.80
CA ARG A 713 22.22 -19.94 15.66
C ARG A 713 21.14 -20.37 16.63
N ASP A 714 20.28 -21.28 16.22
CA ASP A 714 19.30 -21.88 17.12
C ASP A 714 19.98 -22.73 18.21
N ASN A 715 19.29 -22.92 19.34
CA ASN A 715 19.79 -23.75 20.44
C ASN A 715 20.02 -25.23 20.05
N ASN A 716 19.31 -25.71 19.02
CA ASN A 716 19.48 -27.07 18.48
C ASN A 716 20.72 -27.20 17.61
N GLY A 717 21.29 -26.06 17.19
CA GLY A 717 22.49 -25.98 16.42
C GLY A 717 22.37 -26.33 14.92
N LYS A 718 21.15 -26.43 14.41
CA LYS A 718 20.86 -26.82 13.03
C LYS A 718 20.66 -25.61 12.12
N THR A 719 20.19 -24.51 12.67
CA THR A 719 19.75 -23.34 11.90
C THR A 719 20.67 -22.17 12.18
N PHE A 720 21.24 -21.61 11.14
CA PHE A 720 22.03 -20.39 11.17
C PHE A 720 21.25 -19.26 10.50
N LEU A 721 21.26 -18.08 11.08
CA LEU A 721 20.61 -16.90 10.54
C LEU A 721 21.64 -15.78 10.40
N ILE A 722 21.90 -15.39 9.16
CA ILE A 722 22.67 -14.19 8.81
C ILE A 722 21.68 -13.06 8.66
N SER A 723 21.82 -11.99 9.44
CA SER A 723 20.99 -10.78 9.33
C SER A 723 21.86 -9.59 8.96
N PHE A 724 21.36 -8.73 8.09
CA PHE A 724 22.05 -7.51 7.64
C PHE A 724 21.26 -6.22 7.97
N PRO A 725 21.92 -5.05 8.03
CA PRO A 725 21.29 -3.76 8.34
C PRO A 725 20.15 -3.35 7.40
N SER A 726 20.17 -3.81 6.14
CA SER A 726 19.07 -3.54 5.19
C SER A 726 17.75 -4.24 5.54
N GLY A 727 17.77 -5.20 6.46
CA GLY A 727 16.68 -6.14 6.75
C GLY A 727 16.78 -7.44 5.95
N ALA A 728 17.72 -7.57 5.00
CA ALA A 728 17.97 -8.83 4.32
C ALA A 728 18.45 -9.90 5.31
N PHE A 729 17.97 -11.13 5.16
CA PHE A 729 18.50 -12.26 5.91
C PHE A 729 18.65 -13.50 5.06
N ILE A 730 19.56 -14.37 5.52
CA ILE A 730 19.82 -15.68 4.94
C ILE A 730 19.72 -16.70 6.06
N LYS A 731 18.83 -17.66 5.89
CA LYS A 731 18.64 -18.79 6.80
C LYS A 731 19.28 -20.03 6.18
N PHE A 732 20.24 -20.62 6.88
CA PHE A 732 20.97 -21.81 6.47
C PHE A 732 20.67 -22.93 7.47
N THR A 733 19.91 -23.94 7.03
CA THR A 733 19.42 -25.02 7.89
C THR A 733 20.08 -26.33 7.50
N THR A 734 20.92 -26.88 8.38
CA THR A 734 21.59 -28.16 8.15
C THR A 734 20.64 -29.32 8.42
N GLN A 735 20.58 -30.28 7.51
CA GLN A 735 19.81 -31.52 7.65
C GLN A 735 20.73 -32.75 7.62
N TYR A 736 20.28 -33.84 8.24
CA TYR A 736 21.02 -35.09 8.32
C TYR A 736 20.28 -36.21 7.61
N TRP A 737 20.87 -36.76 6.55
CA TRP A 737 20.35 -37.92 5.86
C TRP A 737 21.45 -38.60 5.03
N ARG A 738 22.05 -39.70 5.52
CA ARG A 738 23.21 -40.42 4.93
C ARG A 738 24.49 -39.56 4.70
N ASN A 739 24.37 -38.37 4.11
CA ASN A 739 25.31 -37.26 4.00
C ASN A 739 24.67 -35.99 4.63
N HIS A 740 25.45 -34.95 4.95
CA HIS A 740 24.88 -33.69 5.46
C HIS A 740 24.66 -32.72 4.30
N PHE A 741 23.45 -32.19 4.20
CA PHE A 741 23.11 -31.14 3.24
C PHE A 741 22.42 -29.98 3.95
N ALA A 742 22.14 -28.90 3.24
CA ALA A 742 21.50 -27.73 3.82
C ALA A 742 20.36 -27.17 2.97
N ASN A 743 19.43 -26.50 3.63
CA ASN A 743 18.47 -25.63 2.96
C ASN A 743 18.94 -24.19 3.12
N ILE A 744 18.87 -23.43 2.03
CA ILE A 744 19.18 -22.01 1.99
C ILE A 744 17.88 -21.27 1.71
N GLU A 745 17.57 -20.28 2.54
CA GLU A 745 16.43 -19.39 2.35
C GLU A 745 16.91 -17.95 2.42
N ILE A 746 16.47 -17.13 1.47
CA ILE A 746 16.90 -15.75 1.31
C ILE A 746 15.66 -14.87 1.27
N GLN A 747 15.63 -13.87 2.15
CA GLN A 747 14.64 -12.79 2.10
C GLN A 747 15.33 -11.47 1.84
N LEU A 748 14.79 -10.71 0.89
CA LEU A 748 15.30 -9.39 0.50
C LEU A 748 14.30 -8.28 0.83
N PRO A 749 14.80 -7.08 1.20
CA PRO A 749 13.95 -5.92 1.40
C PRO A 749 13.25 -5.50 0.09
N PRO A 750 12.11 -4.79 0.18
CA PRO A 750 11.43 -4.21 -0.97
C PRO A 750 12.29 -3.30 -1.87
N ASP A 751 13.43 -2.83 -1.37
CA ASP A 751 14.40 -2.05 -2.14
C ASP A 751 14.94 -2.80 -3.37
N ASP A 752 15.00 -4.13 -3.27
CA ASP A 752 15.52 -5.04 -4.28
C ASP A 752 14.45 -5.48 -5.31
N PHE A 753 13.18 -5.05 -5.15
CA PHE A 753 12.12 -5.33 -6.13
C PHE A 753 12.49 -4.78 -7.52
N LYS A 754 12.43 -5.63 -8.55
CA LYS A 754 12.89 -5.41 -9.94
C LYS A 754 14.39 -5.17 -10.08
N LYS A 755 15.19 -5.52 -9.07
CA LYS A 755 16.63 -5.21 -9.02
C LYS A 755 17.48 -6.41 -8.61
N THR A 756 16.99 -7.63 -8.77
CA THR A 756 17.71 -8.87 -8.49
C THR A 756 18.08 -9.59 -9.77
N GLN A 757 19.11 -10.43 -9.69
CA GLN A 757 19.51 -11.38 -10.74
C GLN A 757 20.23 -12.57 -10.10
N GLY A 758 20.22 -13.74 -10.75
CA GLY A 758 20.87 -14.96 -10.27
C GLY A 758 19.95 -16.17 -10.38
N LEU A 759 20.33 -17.29 -9.77
CA LEU A 759 19.51 -18.51 -9.74
C LEU A 759 18.16 -18.32 -9.03
N CYS A 760 18.02 -17.32 -8.16
CA CYS A 760 16.77 -16.98 -7.50
C CYS A 760 15.78 -16.15 -8.35
N GLY A 761 16.11 -15.87 -9.62
CA GLY A 761 15.23 -15.10 -10.51
C GLY A 761 15.22 -13.60 -10.25
N THR A 762 14.26 -12.89 -10.85
CA THR A 762 14.25 -11.42 -10.98
C THR A 762 13.19 -10.67 -10.17
N PHE A 763 12.86 -11.13 -8.95
CA PHE A 763 11.99 -10.45 -7.95
C PHE A 763 11.11 -9.30 -8.48
N ASP A 764 10.18 -9.60 -9.37
CA ASP A 764 9.31 -8.62 -10.05
C ASP A 764 7.87 -9.08 -10.25
N ASN A 765 7.51 -10.22 -9.65
CA ASN A 765 6.29 -11.00 -9.81
C ASN A 765 6.06 -11.57 -11.23
N ASP A 766 7.10 -11.74 -12.04
CA ASP A 766 7.01 -12.42 -13.35
C ASP A 766 7.82 -13.73 -13.34
N GLN A 767 7.13 -14.87 -13.26
CA GLN A 767 7.80 -16.18 -13.31
C GLN A 767 8.46 -16.49 -14.66
N CYS A 768 8.12 -15.76 -15.73
CA CYS A 768 8.58 -16.09 -17.08
C CYS A 768 10.03 -15.68 -17.35
N ASN A 769 10.57 -14.74 -16.56
CA ASN A 769 11.92 -14.21 -16.72
C ASN A 769 12.90 -14.73 -15.66
N ASP A 770 12.43 -15.54 -14.71
CA ASP A 770 13.23 -16.06 -13.60
C ASP A 770 14.39 -16.99 -14.02
N MET A 771 14.30 -17.58 -15.21
CA MET A 771 15.36 -18.38 -15.83
C MET A 771 16.27 -17.53 -16.74
N MET A 772 16.49 -16.28 -16.38
CA MET A 772 17.40 -15.37 -17.09
C MET A 772 18.87 -15.66 -16.74
N ALA A 773 19.66 -16.01 -17.75
CA ALA A 773 21.10 -16.17 -17.65
C ALA A 773 21.81 -14.81 -17.52
N LYS A 774 23.10 -14.85 -17.15
CA LYS A 774 23.92 -13.64 -16.92
C LYS A 774 24.08 -12.73 -18.15
N ASP A 775 23.90 -13.28 -19.35
CA ASP A 775 23.91 -12.54 -20.63
C ASP A 775 22.54 -11.92 -21.01
N GLY A 776 21.52 -12.11 -20.18
CA GLY A 776 20.15 -11.64 -20.40
C GLY A 776 19.27 -12.61 -21.19
N LYS A 777 19.78 -13.79 -21.59
CA LYS A 777 18.99 -14.79 -22.31
C LYS A 777 18.11 -15.58 -21.34
N ILE A 778 16.83 -15.71 -21.66
CA ILE A 778 15.88 -16.51 -20.87
C ILE A 778 15.87 -17.95 -21.39
N TYR A 779 16.02 -18.91 -20.48
CA TYR A 779 16.02 -20.34 -20.78
C TYR A 779 14.71 -21.00 -20.35
N SER A 780 14.14 -21.86 -21.19
CA SER A 780 13.06 -22.77 -20.75
C SER A 780 13.62 -23.94 -19.95
N ILE A 781 12.84 -24.44 -18.97
CA ILE A 781 13.16 -25.67 -18.23
C ILE A 781 13.28 -26.88 -19.16
N GLY A 782 14.14 -27.84 -18.79
CA GLY A 782 14.22 -29.14 -19.45
C GLY A 782 13.04 -30.05 -19.11
N ARG A 783 12.98 -31.25 -19.72
CA ARG A 783 12.01 -32.28 -19.32
C ARG A 783 12.17 -32.58 -17.82
N GLY A 784 11.09 -32.60 -17.05
CA GLY A 784 11.13 -32.93 -15.62
C GLY A 784 11.56 -31.79 -14.70
N TRP A 785 11.35 -30.53 -15.10
CA TRP A 785 11.61 -29.33 -14.26
C TRP A 785 13.09 -29.07 -13.92
N PHE A 786 14.03 -29.63 -14.70
CA PHE A 786 15.46 -29.41 -14.51
C PHE A 786 15.97 -28.14 -15.19
N ALA A 787 16.89 -27.44 -14.52
CA ALA A 787 17.66 -26.35 -15.11
C ALA A 787 18.54 -26.87 -16.28
N LYS A 788 18.54 -26.12 -17.38
CA LYS A 788 19.49 -26.35 -18.48
C LYS A 788 20.91 -26.02 -18.04
N GLN A 789 21.86 -26.83 -18.49
CA GLN A 789 23.27 -26.69 -18.10
C GLN A 789 23.82 -25.30 -18.44
N GLU A 790 23.45 -24.74 -19.59
CA GLU A 790 23.94 -23.43 -20.04
C GLU A 790 23.46 -22.29 -19.13
N PHE A 791 22.23 -22.38 -18.62
CA PHE A 791 21.71 -21.42 -17.64
C PHE A 791 22.51 -21.50 -16.33
N SER A 792 22.69 -22.71 -15.79
CA SER A 792 23.46 -22.94 -14.57
C SER A 792 24.92 -22.48 -14.69
N GLU A 793 25.60 -22.83 -15.79
CA GLU A 793 26.99 -22.45 -16.04
C GLU A 793 27.16 -20.93 -16.19
N SER A 794 26.14 -20.20 -16.68
CA SER A 794 26.19 -18.73 -16.76
C SER A 794 26.31 -18.03 -15.40
N TRP A 795 25.79 -18.68 -14.35
CA TRP A 795 25.80 -18.19 -12.96
C TRP A 795 26.88 -18.84 -12.08
N LYS A 796 27.68 -19.74 -12.66
CA LYS A 796 28.77 -20.44 -11.97
C LYS A 796 29.96 -19.52 -11.74
N LEU A 797 30.60 -19.68 -10.60
CA LEU A 797 31.72 -18.87 -10.14
C LEU A 797 33.02 -19.67 -10.17
N GLY A 798 34.08 -19.02 -10.64
CA GLY A 798 35.45 -19.55 -10.53
C GLY A 798 36.06 -19.36 -9.14
N ALA A 799 37.22 -19.97 -8.91
CA ALA A 799 38.02 -19.77 -7.71
C ALA A 799 38.79 -18.43 -7.77
N SER A 800 38.08 -17.33 -7.52
CA SER A 800 38.60 -15.96 -7.53
C SER A 800 38.05 -15.14 -6.36
N GLU A 801 38.58 -13.94 -6.12
CA GLU A 801 38.09 -13.05 -5.06
C GLU A 801 36.65 -12.55 -5.30
N GLU A 802 36.13 -12.63 -6.54
CA GLU A 802 34.71 -12.35 -6.82
C GLU A 802 33.80 -13.38 -6.16
N ASN A 803 34.30 -14.59 -5.93
CA ASN A 803 33.58 -15.66 -5.25
C ASN A 803 33.79 -15.54 -3.74
N LEU A 804 32.72 -15.22 -3.03
CA LEU A 804 32.72 -14.98 -1.59
C LEU A 804 33.30 -16.13 -0.75
N PHE A 805 33.25 -17.37 -1.21
CA PHE A 805 33.90 -18.50 -0.51
C PHE A 805 35.43 -18.37 -0.49
N TYR A 806 36.02 -17.78 -1.53
CA TYR A 806 37.46 -17.53 -1.68
C TYR A 806 37.88 -16.12 -1.27
N PHE A 807 36.95 -15.29 -0.79
CA PHE A 807 37.24 -13.94 -0.33
C PHE A 807 38.24 -13.95 0.84
N ARG A 808 39.39 -13.29 0.64
CA ARG A 808 40.47 -13.13 1.62
C ARG A 808 40.29 -11.78 2.32
N GLY A 809 39.71 -11.79 3.50
CA GLY A 809 39.69 -10.61 4.36
C GLY A 809 41.10 -10.21 4.75
N GLY A 810 41.52 -8.96 4.50
CA GLY A 810 42.73 -8.38 5.07
C GLY A 810 42.61 -8.13 6.59
N PRO A 811 43.68 -7.69 7.28
CA PRO A 811 43.60 -7.32 8.70
C PRO A 811 42.58 -6.20 8.91
N ARG A 812 41.65 -6.41 9.85
CA ARG A 812 40.53 -5.48 10.12
C ARG A 812 41.00 -4.04 10.33
N LYS A 813 40.44 -3.12 9.54
CA LYS A 813 40.56 -1.67 9.79
C LYS A 813 39.42 -1.24 10.71
N CYS A 814 39.73 -0.50 11.78
CA CYS A 814 38.73 -0.06 12.79
C CYS A 814 37.81 1.10 12.25
N THR A 815 37.65 1.24 10.93
CA THR A 815 36.84 2.29 10.29
C THR A 815 35.99 1.68 9.17
N ALA A 816 34.82 1.16 9.53
CA ALA A 816 33.79 0.85 8.55
C ALA A 816 33.14 2.15 8.05
N THR A 817 32.86 2.23 6.75
CA THR A 817 32.00 3.27 6.19
C THR A 817 30.59 3.04 6.75
N ARG A 818 30.18 3.88 7.70
CA ARG A 818 28.91 3.69 8.41
C ARG A 818 27.75 4.01 7.46
N ALA A 819 27.01 2.99 7.04
CA ALA A 819 25.63 3.20 6.59
C ALA A 819 24.83 3.84 7.75
N LYS A 820 23.82 4.66 7.44
CA LYS A 820 22.94 5.25 8.45
C LYS A 820 22.30 4.12 9.26
N THR A 821 22.57 4.09 10.56
CA THR A 821 21.84 3.23 11.50
C THR A 821 20.40 3.75 11.57
N TYR A 822 19.42 2.93 11.20
CA TYR A 822 18.01 3.33 11.09
C TYR A 822 17.31 3.59 12.44
N CYS A 823 18.08 3.55 13.53
CA CYS A 823 17.66 4.10 14.81
C CYS A 823 18.81 4.83 15.48
N ILE A 824 18.67 6.15 15.54
CA ILE A 824 19.46 6.97 16.43
C ILE A 824 18.54 8.07 16.98
N CYS A 825 18.09 7.94 18.23
CA CYS A 825 17.81 9.13 19.04
C CYS A 825 19.17 9.64 19.56
N SER A 826 19.78 10.60 18.85
CA SER A 826 20.96 11.29 19.34
C SER A 826 20.58 12.65 19.91
N GLU A 827 20.51 12.75 21.23
CA GLU A 827 21.50 13.55 21.95
C GLU A 827 21.67 13.05 23.40
N TYR A 828 22.93 13.03 23.83
CA TYR A 828 23.42 12.68 25.16
C TYR A 828 22.59 13.30 26.30
N CYS A 829 22.23 12.49 27.31
CA CYS A 829 21.96 13.02 28.64
C CYS A 829 22.40 12.08 29.77
N CYS A 830 23.30 12.59 30.61
CA CYS A 830 23.53 12.27 32.02
C CYS A 830 23.44 10.78 32.45
N GLY A 831 24.55 10.05 32.30
CA GLY A 831 24.97 9.05 33.29
C GLY A 831 24.36 7.64 33.25
N SER A 832 23.34 7.35 32.44
CA SER A 832 22.96 5.96 32.16
C SER A 832 22.49 5.80 30.71
N GLN A 833 23.25 5.02 29.94
CA GLN A 833 22.89 4.64 28.57
C GLN A 833 21.59 3.83 28.60
N ARG A 834 20.49 4.39 28.11
CA ARG A 834 19.41 3.57 27.55
C ARG A 834 19.70 3.39 26.07
N LYS A 835 20.07 2.17 25.72
CA LYS A 835 20.31 1.73 24.35
C LYS A 835 18.94 1.61 23.69
N VAL A 836 18.65 2.40 22.67
CA VAL A 836 17.53 2.09 21.77
C VAL A 836 17.94 0.81 21.05
N ASN A 837 17.28 -0.29 21.37
CA ASN A 837 17.60 -1.58 20.77
C ASN A 837 16.86 -1.66 19.44
N CYS A 838 17.53 -1.23 18.37
CA CYS A 838 17.06 -1.48 17.01
C CYS A 838 17.70 -2.72 16.44
N ASP A 839 17.70 -3.75 17.28
CA ASP A 839 17.92 -5.08 16.82
C ASP A 839 16.73 -5.43 15.92
N PHE A 840 17.07 -5.98 14.75
CA PHE A 840 16.15 -6.68 13.88
C PHE A 840 15.56 -7.87 14.68
N GLU A 841 14.54 -7.62 15.48
CA GLU A 841 13.59 -8.66 15.93
C GLU A 841 12.57 -8.83 14.80
N GLY A 842 13.06 -9.24 13.62
CA GLY A 842 12.27 -9.57 12.42
C GLY A 842 11.61 -10.94 12.49
N TYR A 843 11.59 -11.55 13.67
CA TYR A 843 10.54 -12.48 14.01
C TYR A 843 9.51 -11.67 14.78
N VAL A 844 8.23 -11.74 14.38
CA VAL A 844 7.19 -11.75 15.42
C VAL A 844 7.69 -12.78 16.41
N ASP A 845 8.16 -12.29 17.56
CA ASP A 845 8.72 -13.07 18.64
C ASP A 845 7.86 -14.33 18.69
N ARG A 846 8.40 -15.50 18.29
CA ARG A 846 7.63 -16.76 18.30
C ARG A 846 6.93 -16.69 19.64
N PRO A 847 5.59 -16.60 19.74
CA PRO A 847 4.97 -16.24 21.00
C PRO A 847 5.51 -17.25 21.97
N LYS A 848 6.31 -16.79 22.94
CA LYS A 848 7.23 -17.62 23.72
C LYS A 848 6.52 -18.91 24.02
N TYR A 849 6.79 -19.95 23.22
CA TYR A 849 5.99 -21.16 23.33
C TYR A 849 6.29 -21.66 24.72
N ILE A 850 5.24 -21.66 25.53
CA ILE A 850 5.26 -22.00 26.94
C ILE A 850 5.98 -23.36 27.01
N ASN A 851 7.20 -23.33 27.58
CA ASN A 851 8.18 -24.42 27.80
C ASN A 851 9.57 -24.26 27.15
N GLY A 852 10.00 -23.07 26.71
CA GLY A 852 11.42 -22.67 26.81
C GLY A 852 12.47 -23.44 25.98
N ILE A 853 12.11 -24.06 24.85
CA ILE A 853 13.06 -24.89 24.07
C ILE A 853 13.70 -24.19 22.86
N ILE A 854 13.24 -23.01 22.41
CA ILE A 854 13.81 -22.36 21.20
C ILE A 854 14.35 -20.97 21.53
N GLY A 855 15.56 -20.92 22.09
CA GLY A 855 16.37 -19.71 22.15
C GLY A 855 17.33 -19.63 20.96
N TRP A 856 17.70 -18.41 20.59
CA TRP A 856 18.78 -18.14 19.63
C TRP A 856 20.03 -17.73 20.40
N LYS A 857 21.19 -18.19 19.95
CA LYS A 857 22.51 -17.85 20.47
C LYS A 857 23.27 -17.06 19.42
N THR A 858 23.64 -15.83 19.74
CA THR A 858 24.56 -15.04 18.89
C THR A 858 25.93 -15.71 18.88
N LEU A 859 26.48 -15.97 17.70
CA LEU A 859 27.82 -16.52 17.57
C LEU A 859 28.84 -15.39 17.75
N GLU A 860 29.51 -15.37 18.92
CA GLU A 860 30.60 -14.42 19.16
C GLU A 860 31.89 -14.89 18.46
N PHE A 861 32.43 -14.05 17.58
CA PHE A 861 33.67 -14.35 16.87
C PHE A 861 34.90 -13.97 17.73
N PRO A 862 35.86 -14.89 17.95
CA PRO A 862 37.09 -14.60 18.68
C PRO A 862 37.90 -13.51 17.96
N GLY A 863 38.09 -12.36 18.60
CA GLY A 863 38.83 -11.21 18.04
C GLY A 863 37.99 -9.98 17.73
N ALA A 864 36.65 -10.11 17.70
CA ALA A 864 35.75 -9.03 17.26
C ALA A 864 35.53 -7.88 18.26
N LYS A 865 35.97 -8.01 19.54
CA LYS A 865 35.73 -6.96 20.55
C LYS A 865 36.90 -6.01 20.83
N HIS A 866 38.11 -6.23 20.31
CA HIS A 866 39.19 -5.27 20.46
C HIS A 866 40.20 -5.39 19.32
N CYS A 867 40.55 -4.24 18.72
CA CYS A 867 41.72 -4.06 17.84
C CYS A 867 43.01 -4.46 18.60
N GLY A 868 43.26 -5.77 18.75
CA GLY A 868 44.45 -6.37 19.37
C GLY A 868 44.22 -7.20 20.63
N ARG A 869 43.69 -8.43 20.50
CA ARG A 869 44.03 -9.61 21.34
C ARG A 869 43.39 -10.89 20.77
N ARG A 870 44.23 -11.86 20.39
CA ARG A 870 43.80 -13.21 19.96
C ARG A 870 43.18 -13.95 21.15
N LYS A 871 41.91 -14.36 21.04
CA LYS A 871 41.34 -15.47 21.83
C LYS A 871 41.27 -16.73 20.97
N ARG A 872 41.54 -17.89 21.59
CA ARG A 872 41.49 -19.21 20.96
C ARG A 872 40.05 -19.58 20.54
N ARG A 873 39.96 -20.46 19.53
CA ARG A 873 38.73 -21.11 19.02
C ARG A 873 37.75 -21.42 20.15
N SER A 874 36.50 -20.97 20.02
CA SER A 874 35.40 -21.52 20.81
C SER A 874 34.92 -22.77 20.07
N LEU A 875 35.15 -23.93 20.66
CA LEU A 875 34.54 -25.18 20.23
C LEU A 875 33.18 -25.27 20.94
N ASP A 876 32.12 -25.01 20.20
CA ASP A 876 30.79 -25.54 20.52
C ASP A 876 30.70 -26.88 19.78
N ASN A 877 30.20 -27.95 20.42
CA ASN A 877 30.39 -29.34 19.94
C ASN A 877 29.92 -29.61 18.49
N ASN A 878 29.13 -28.71 17.91
CA ASN A 878 28.46 -28.87 16.62
C ASN A 878 28.78 -27.76 15.58
N VAL A 879 29.66 -26.79 15.87
CA VAL A 879 30.06 -25.73 14.90
C VAL A 879 31.49 -25.26 15.16
N ILE A 880 32.26 -25.05 14.09
CA ILE A 880 33.61 -24.47 14.17
C ILE A 880 33.52 -22.98 13.79
N VAL A 881 33.62 -22.10 14.78
CA VAL A 881 33.76 -20.65 14.54
C VAL A 881 35.23 -20.36 14.26
N LEU A 882 35.54 -19.97 13.02
CA LEU A 882 36.90 -19.65 12.61
C LEU A 882 37.31 -18.26 13.15
N PRO A 883 38.59 -18.09 13.55
CA PRO A 883 39.09 -16.80 14.00
C PRO A 883 39.04 -15.77 12.89
N ASP A 884 38.86 -14.53 13.27
CA ASP A 884 38.67 -13.39 12.38
C ASP A 884 40.00 -12.64 12.19
N ASP A 885 41.02 -13.35 11.68
CA ASP A 885 42.40 -12.87 11.56
C ASP A 885 42.90 -12.72 10.11
N GLY A 886 42.00 -12.87 9.14
CA GLY A 886 42.31 -12.76 7.70
C GLY A 886 43.18 -13.90 7.13
N ASN A 887 43.70 -14.79 7.97
CA ASN A 887 44.52 -15.94 7.59
C ASN A 887 43.73 -17.26 7.70
N THR A 888 42.40 -17.19 7.67
CA THR A 888 41.55 -18.37 7.75
C THR A 888 41.76 -19.28 6.55
N GLU A 889 41.88 -20.59 6.79
CA GLU A 889 42.02 -21.61 5.75
C GLU A 889 40.83 -21.52 4.79
N ILE A 890 41.06 -20.89 3.63
CA ILE A 890 40.16 -21.01 2.49
C ILE A 890 40.20 -22.47 2.07
N TYR A 891 39.04 -23.10 2.09
CA TYR A 891 38.90 -24.45 1.58
C TYR A 891 38.92 -24.39 0.06
N ASP A 892 40.02 -24.88 -0.52
CA ASP A 892 40.14 -25.10 -1.95
C ASP A 892 39.19 -26.24 -2.33
N TYR A 893 38.04 -25.87 -2.87
CA TYR A 893 36.96 -26.80 -3.12
C TYR A 893 37.18 -27.47 -4.47
N ASN A 894 37.56 -28.75 -4.46
CA ASN A 894 37.72 -29.56 -5.65
C ASN A 894 36.59 -30.62 -5.74
N PRO A 895 35.41 -30.26 -6.27
CA PRO A 895 34.26 -31.16 -6.31
C PRO A 895 34.43 -32.32 -7.29
N VAL A 896 34.02 -33.51 -6.86
CA VAL A 896 33.70 -34.61 -7.80
C VAL A 896 32.50 -34.18 -8.64
N GLN A 897 32.67 -34.18 -9.96
CA GLN A 897 31.56 -33.86 -10.88
C GLN A 897 30.58 -35.05 -10.94
N VAL A 898 29.28 -34.75 -10.98
CA VAL A 898 28.23 -35.75 -11.18
C VAL A 898 27.91 -35.88 -12.67
N SER A 899 27.47 -37.07 -13.09
CA SER A 899 27.26 -37.38 -14.51
C SER A 899 26.04 -36.68 -15.13
N GLY A 900 25.15 -36.11 -14.29
CA GLY A 900 23.90 -35.49 -14.74
C GLY A 900 22.93 -36.46 -15.45
N ASN A 901 23.24 -37.77 -15.50
CA ASN A 901 22.36 -38.78 -16.06
C ASN A 901 21.23 -39.07 -15.08
N ILE A 902 20.15 -38.32 -15.24
CA ILE A 902 18.88 -38.53 -14.54
C ILE A 902 18.17 -39.69 -15.23
N THR A 903 17.85 -40.73 -14.46
CA THR A 903 17.11 -41.90 -14.92
C THR A 903 15.72 -41.48 -15.43
N SER A 904 15.34 -41.90 -16.64
CA SER A 904 13.97 -41.69 -17.12
C SER A 904 13.02 -42.66 -16.42
N PHE A 905 11.77 -42.26 -16.19
CA PHE A 905 10.72 -43.21 -15.84
C PHE A 905 10.53 -44.26 -16.97
N PRO A 906 10.15 -45.51 -16.64
CA PRO A 906 10.00 -46.05 -15.28
C PRO A 906 11.36 -46.23 -14.59
N THR A 907 11.37 -46.11 -13.25
CA THR A 907 12.59 -46.26 -12.45
C THR A 907 13.16 -47.68 -12.50
N ALA A 908 14.36 -47.90 -11.93
CA ALA A 908 15.01 -49.22 -11.94
C ALA A 908 14.17 -50.31 -11.24
N SER A 909 13.36 -49.95 -10.24
CA SER A 909 12.39 -50.84 -9.57
C SER A 909 11.02 -50.89 -10.26
N GLY A 910 10.85 -50.21 -11.41
CA GLY A 910 9.63 -50.25 -12.23
C GLY A 910 8.54 -49.25 -11.84
N ILE A 911 8.85 -48.23 -11.03
CA ILE A 911 7.88 -47.18 -10.66
C ILE A 911 7.63 -46.31 -11.89
N THR A 912 6.37 -46.16 -12.31
CA THR A 912 5.99 -45.28 -13.42
C THR A 912 5.77 -43.84 -12.96
N GLU A 913 5.86 -42.88 -13.88
CA GLU A 913 5.61 -41.46 -13.58
C GLU A 913 4.20 -41.22 -13.00
N ASN A 914 3.18 -41.87 -13.57
CA ASN A 914 1.79 -41.78 -13.07
C ASN A 914 1.65 -42.33 -11.65
N GLN A 915 2.31 -43.44 -11.32
CA GLN A 915 2.31 -43.99 -9.96
C GLN A 915 3.00 -43.03 -8.99
N ALA A 916 4.13 -42.44 -9.38
CA ALA A 916 4.82 -41.44 -8.57
C ALA A 916 3.94 -40.20 -8.31
N ILE A 917 3.29 -39.66 -9.34
CA ILE A 917 2.37 -38.51 -9.22
C ILE A 917 1.23 -38.81 -8.25
N GLU A 918 0.59 -39.97 -8.39
CA GLU A 918 -0.54 -40.35 -7.54
C GLU A 918 -0.11 -40.53 -6.07
N VAL A 919 1.01 -41.21 -5.83
CA VAL A 919 1.56 -41.43 -4.49
C VAL A 919 1.93 -40.11 -3.83
N CYS A 920 2.65 -39.23 -4.53
CA CYS A 920 3.05 -37.91 -4.02
C CYS A 920 1.84 -37.05 -3.68
N LYS A 921 0.90 -36.90 -4.62
CA LYS A 921 -0.32 -36.09 -4.42
C LYS A 921 -1.16 -36.60 -3.25
N ASN A 922 -1.36 -37.91 -3.15
CA ASN A 922 -2.18 -38.51 -2.10
C ASN A 922 -1.49 -38.40 -0.73
N ARG A 923 -0.20 -38.77 -0.64
CA ARG A 923 0.55 -38.79 0.63
C ARG A 923 0.79 -37.39 1.19
N ILE A 924 1.14 -36.42 0.33
CA ILE A 924 1.43 -35.04 0.76
C ILE A 924 0.15 -34.37 1.27
N ARG A 925 -0.93 -34.36 0.47
CA ARG A 925 -2.19 -33.70 0.86
C ARG A 925 -2.85 -34.35 2.08
N ASN A 926 -2.71 -35.67 2.25
CA ASN A 926 -3.31 -36.38 3.38
C ASN A 926 -2.43 -36.48 4.64
N SER A 927 -1.18 -36.03 4.55
CA SER A 927 -0.26 -35.94 5.69
C SER A 927 -0.80 -35.02 6.79
N MET A 928 -0.27 -35.16 8.01
CA MET A 928 -0.68 -34.33 9.13
C MET A 928 -0.37 -32.86 8.86
N ALA A 929 0.82 -32.61 8.31
CA ALA A 929 1.26 -31.29 7.88
C ALA A 929 0.39 -30.75 6.72
N GLY A 930 0.18 -31.52 5.66
CA GLY A 930 -0.59 -31.09 4.48
C GLY A 930 -2.02 -30.68 4.82
N LYS A 931 -2.72 -31.46 5.66
CA LYS A 931 -4.06 -31.12 6.13
C LYS A 931 -4.06 -29.87 7.02
N ALA A 932 -3.12 -29.77 7.96
CA ALA A 932 -3.03 -28.62 8.84
C ALA A 932 -2.77 -27.32 8.05
N CYS A 933 -1.90 -27.38 7.04
CA CYS A 933 -1.58 -26.24 6.18
C CYS A 933 -2.74 -25.83 5.27
N LEU A 934 -3.39 -26.80 4.60
CA LEU A 934 -4.58 -26.53 3.76
C LEU A 934 -5.76 -25.99 4.57
N ASP A 935 -5.97 -26.49 5.79
CA ASP A 935 -7.07 -26.04 6.64
C ASP A 935 -6.89 -24.59 7.13
N VAL A 936 -5.64 -24.15 7.35
CA VAL A 936 -5.35 -22.81 7.89
C VAL A 936 -5.11 -21.78 6.79
N ILE A 937 -4.37 -22.15 5.74
CA ILE A 937 -4.01 -21.25 4.64
C ILE A 937 -5.14 -21.22 3.58
N GLY A 938 -5.88 -22.32 3.45
CA GLY A 938 -6.95 -22.49 2.48
C GLY A 938 -6.48 -23.10 1.14
N PRO A 939 -7.38 -23.21 0.16
CA PRO A 939 -7.12 -23.86 -1.13
C PRO A 939 -6.14 -23.09 -2.04
N SER A 940 -5.75 -21.86 -1.66
CA SER A 940 -4.71 -21.07 -2.33
C SER A 940 -3.28 -21.55 -2.03
N PHE A 941 -3.09 -22.44 -1.05
CA PHE A 941 -1.81 -23.07 -0.77
C PHE A 941 -1.50 -24.13 -1.83
N LEU A 942 -0.69 -23.76 -2.82
CA LEU A 942 -0.29 -24.65 -3.90
C LEU A 942 0.70 -25.71 -3.39
N THR A 943 0.26 -26.96 -3.32
CA THR A 943 1.13 -28.11 -3.00
C THR A 943 1.90 -28.61 -4.22
N ASP A 944 1.62 -28.06 -5.40
CA ASP A 944 2.10 -28.56 -6.69
C ASP A 944 3.63 -28.59 -6.80
N SER A 945 4.34 -27.60 -6.24
CA SER A 945 5.82 -27.60 -6.23
C SER A 945 6.40 -28.73 -5.37
N TYR A 946 5.78 -29.04 -4.22
CA TYR A 946 6.21 -30.15 -3.35
C TYR A 946 5.81 -31.51 -3.93
N GLU A 947 4.66 -31.58 -4.61
CA GLU A 947 4.26 -32.77 -5.37
C GLU A 947 5.26 -33.05 -6.48
N GLN A 948 5.69 -32.02 -7.23
CA GLN A 948 6.73 -32.14 -8.25
C GLN A 948 8.08 -32.53 -7.67
N GLN A 949 8.49 -31.91 -6.57
CA GLN A 949 9.70 -32.28 -5.83
C GLN A 949 9.69 -33.77 -5.47
N CYS A 950 8.58 -34.27 -4.91
CA CYS A 950 8.43 -35.67 -4.57
C CYS A 950 8.55 -36.59 -5.79
N VAL A 951 7.93 -36.26 -6.92
CA VAL A 951 8.01 -37.07 -8.15
C VAL A 951 9.46 -37.15 -8.67
N ILE A 952 10.16 -36.03 -8.66
CA ILE A 952 11.56 -35.95 -9.09
C ILE A 952 12.47 -36.74 -8.14
N ASP A 953 12.27 -36.59 -6.82
CA ASP A 953 13.04 -37.34 -5.83
C ASP A 953 12.80 -38.85 -5.97
N ILE A 954 11.58 -39.31 -6.28
CA ILE A 954 11.29 -40.72 -6.58
C ILE A 954 12.01 -41.16 -7.85
N GLN A 955 11.99 -40.34 -8.91
CA GLN A 955 12.66 -40.63 -10.18
C GLN A 955 14.15 -40.93 -9.99
N VAL A 956 14.80 -40.18 -9.09
CA VAL A 956 16.24 -40.25 -8.86
C VAL A 956 16.62 -41.27 -7.79
N THR A 957 15.83 -41.37 -6.71
CA THR A 957 16.13 -42.28 -5.59
C THR A 957 15.58 -43.69 -5.77
N ASP A 958 14.68 -43.89 -6.74
CA ASP A 958 13.92 -45.13 -6.92
C ASP A 958 13.16 -45.55 -5.65
N SER A 959 12.65 -44.55 -4.90
CA SER A 959 12.01 -44.76 -3.59
C SER A 959 10.85 -43.79 -3.31
N GLU A 960 9.62 -44.32 -3.32
CA GLU A 960 8.41 -43.58 -2.91
C GLU A 960 8.52 -42.98 -1.51
N LYS A 961 9.08 -43.74 -0.57
CA LYS A 961 9.23 -43.31 0.82
C LYS A 961 10.12 -42.08 0.92
N MET A 962 11.28 -42.12 0.26
CA MET A 962 12.27 -41.03 0.33
C MET A 962 11.72 -39.74 -0.30
N GLY A 963 11.09 -39.83 -1.48
CA GLY A 963 10.54 -38.65 -2.14
C GLY A 963 9.39 -37.99 -1.35
N VAL A 964 8.50 -38.80 -0.76
CA VAL A 964 7.40 -38.28 0.07
C VAL A 964 7.90 -37.61 1.35
N GLU A 965 8.85 -38.23 2.07
CA GLU A 965 9.39 -37.66 3.31
C GLU A 965 10.13 -36.34 3.05
N SER A 966 10.93 -36.27 1.98
CA SER A 966 11.65 -35.06 1.55
C SER A 966 10.70 -33.88 1.26
N ALA A 967 9.65 -34.13 0.48
CA ALA A 967 8.66 -33.13 0.12
C ALA A 967 7.82 -32.66 1.31
N ILE A 968 7.44 -33.54 2.24
CA ILE A 968 6.69 -33.16 3.45
C ILE A 968 7.52 -32.23 4.35
N ASN A 969 8.83 -32.44 4.49
CA ASN A 969 9.66 -31.53 5.29
C ASN A 969 9.77 -30.13 4.68
N SER A 970 9.87 -30.08 3.35
CA SER A 970 9.90 -28.82 2.60
C SER A 970 8.55 -28.10 2.74
N LEU A 971 7.44 -28.84 2.67
CA LEU A 971 6.08 -28.36 2.91
C LEU A 971 5.91 -27.78 4.33
N ILE A 972 6.35 -28.51 5.37
CA ILE A 972 6.29 -28.06 6.76
C ILE A 972 7.00 -26.72 6.91
N SER A 973 8.23 -26.63 6.42
CA SER A 973 9.05 -25.43 6.52
C SER A 973 8.38 -24.24 5.84
N ALA A 974 7.85 -24.41 4.62
CA ALA A 974 7.17 -23.35 3.90
C ALA A 974 5.83 -22.93 4.52
N CYS A 975 5.09 -23.89 5.07
CA CYS A 975 3.83 -23.65 5.75
C CYS A 975 4.01 -22.85 7.05
N GLU A 976 5.00 -23.20 7.88
CA GLU A 976 5.37 -22.40 9.05
C GLU A 976 5.71 -20.96 8.65
N GLU A 977 6.55 -20.80 7.63
CA GLU A 977 7.01 -19.47 7.22
C GLU A 977 5.86 -18.60 6.63
N LEU A 978 5.02 -19.16 5.76
CA LEU A 978 3.87 -18.43 5.20
C LEU A 978 2.86 -18.03 6.28
N THR A 979 2.66 -18.89 7.27
CA THR A 979 1.70 -18.62 8.34
C THR A 979 2.24 -17.63 9.35
N LEU A 980 3.56 -17.61 9.59
CA LEU A 980 4.20 -16.57 10.38
C LEU A 980 4.23 -15.22 9.66
N ARG A 981 4.29 -15.24 8.32
CA ARG A 981 4.34 -14.03 7.49
C ARG A 981 2.99 -13.37 7.28
N ASN A 982 1.90 -14.13 7.14
CA ASN A 982 0.60 -13.54 6.82
C ASN A 982 -0.29 -13.52 8.07
N LEU A 983 -0.35 -12.33 8.71
CA LEU A 983 -1.10 -12.11 9.94
C LEU A 983 -2.62 -12.22 9.77
N SER A 984 -3.13 -12.27 8.53
CA SER A 984 -4.56 -12.54 8.30
C SER A 984 -4.99 -13.91 8.85
N PHE A 985 -4.08 -14.88 8.90
CA PHE A 985 -4.34 -16.20 9.47
C PHE A 985 -4.44 -16.20 11.01
N TRP A 986 -4.04 -15.11 11.69
CA TRP A 986 -3.96 -15.02 13.16
C TRP A 986 -5.20 -14.37 13.79
N ARG A 987 -6.22 -14.04 12.97
CA ARG A 987 -7.43 -13.34 13.43
C ARG A 987 -8.40 -14.32 14.07
N SER A 988 -8.88 -14.01 15.27
CA SER A 988 -9.98 -14.73 15.90
C SER A 988 -11.33 -14.43 15.21
N ALA A 989 -12.36 -15.22 15.52
CA ALA A 989 -13.73 -15.00 15.03
C ALA A 989 -14.29 -13.59 15.35
N ASP A 990 -13.70 -12.90 16.33
CA ASP A 990 -14.08 -11.56 16.77
C ASP A 990 -13.21 -10.44 16.14
N GLY A 991 -12.26 -10.80 15.26
CA GLY A 991 -11.41 -9.86 14.52
C GLY A 991 -10.13 -9.39 15.25
N ASN A 992 -9.85 -9.89 16.46
CA ASN A 992 -8.62 -9.57 17.19
C ASN A 992 -7.46 -10.50 16.78
N ILE A 993 -6.24 -9.95 16.65
CA ILE A 993 -5.01 -10.70 16.42
C ILE A 993 -4.56 -11.27 17.77
N THR A 994 -4.65 -12.59 17.97
CA THR A 994 -4.48 -13.19 19.30
C THR A 994 -3.30 -14.16 19.43
N SER A 995 -2.89 -14.85 18.36
CA SER A 995 -1.70 -15.73 18.32
C SER A 995 -1.61 -16.46 16.96
N PRO A 996 -0.46 -17.06 16.59
CA PRO A 996 -0.39 -18.00 15.47
C PRO A 996 -1.40 -19.14 15.67
N PRO A 997 -1.99 -19.66 14.58
CA PRO A 997 -2.94 -20.76 14.65
C PRO A 997 -2.35 -21.96 15.41
N SER A 998 -2.94 -22.31 16.56
CA SER A 998 -2.45 -23.42 17.41
C SER A 998 -2.37 -24.74 16.64
N LYS A 999 -3.27 -24.93 15.66
CA LYS A 999 -3.32 -26.10 14.78
C LYS A 999 -2.04 -26.31 13.95
N ILE A 1000 -1.30 -25.25 13.61
CA ILE A 1000 -0.02 -25.35 12.89
C ILE A 1000 1.07 -25.74 13.87
N ALA A 1001 1.24 -24.96 14.94
CA ALA A 1001 2.31 -25.21 15.90
C ALA A 1001 2.17 -26.53 16.68
N GLU A 1002 0.96 -27.08 16.79
CA GLU A 1002 0.72 -28.37 17.46
C GLU A 1002 0.96 -29.58 16.56
N ASN A 1003 0.76 -29.44 15.24
CA ASN A 1003 0.74 -30.57 14.29
C ASN A 1003 1.94 -30.62 13.33
N LEU A 1004 2.83 -29.62 13.37
CA LEU A 1004 4.06 -29.61 12.58
C LEU A 1004 5.22 -30.17 13.40
N CYS A 1005 5.41 -31.49 13.32
CA CYS A 1005 6.54 -32.17 13.94
C CYS A 1005 7.60 -32.58 12.90
N PRO A 1006 8.91 -32.53 13.27
CA PRO A 1006 9.99 -32.92 12.35
C PRO A 1006 9.80 -34.34 11.81
N ASN A 1007 9.84 -34.52 10.48
CA ASN A 1007 9.70 -35.81 9.81
C ASN A 1007 8.47 -36.64 10.24
N GLU A 1008 7.40 -36.02 10.73
CA GLU A 1008 6.28 -36.73 11.38
C GLU A 1008 6.74 -37.75 12.45
N CYS A 1009 7.81 -37.42 13.17
CA CYS A 1009 8.44 -38.31 14.15
C CYS A 1009 8.92 -39.65 13.58
N ASN A 1010 9.19 -39.70 12.27
CA ASN A 1010 9.61 -40.88 11.50
C ASN A 1010 8.69 -42.10 11.69
N GLY A 1011 7.42 -41.89 12.08
CA GLY A 1011 6.50 -42.95 12.50
C GLY A 1011 6.89 -43.70 13.78
N ASN A 1012 7.98 -43.29 14.46
CA ASN A 1012 8.52 -43.89 15.67
C ASN A 1012 8.23 -43.06 16.93
N GLY A 1013 7.28 -42.14 16.86
CA GLY A 1013 6.88 -41.29 17.98
C GLY A 1013 5.52 -40.64 17.76
N LYS A 1014 5.07 -39.85 18.74
CA LYS A 1014 3.84 -39.05 18.65
C LYS A 1014 4.18 -37.56 18.66
N CYS A 1015 3.60 -36.82 17.72
CA CYS A 1015 3.70 -35.37 17.71
C CYS A 1015 2.89 -34.75 18.85
N LYS A 1016 3.51 -33.87 19.64
CA LYS A 1016 2.82 -33.10 20.68
C LYS A 1016 3.44 -31.71 20.78
N ASN A 1017 2.65 -30.67 20.48
CA ASN A 1017 3.09 -29.26 20.51
C ASN A 1017 4.36 -29.01 19.66
N GLY A 1018 4.41 -29.57 18.45
CA GLY A 1018 5.54 -29.40 17.53
C GLY A 1018 6.81 -30.16 17.94
N THR A 1019 6.75 -31.01 18.96
CA THR A 1019 7.85 -31.86 19.41
C THR A 1019 7.51 -33.34 19.27
N CYS A 1020 8.45 -34.14 18.80
CA CYS A 1020 8.29 -35.59 18.73
C CYS A 1020 8.57 -36.25 20.09
N ILE A 1021 7.56 -36.93 20.61
CA ILE A 1021 7.70 -37.82 21.77
C ILE A 1021 8.00 -39.22 21.21
N CYS A 1022 9.28 -39.59 21.23
CA CYS A 1022 9.75 -40.83 20.65
C CYS A 1022 9.34 -42.06 21.46
N ASN A 1023 9.09 -43.16 20.76
CA ASN A 1023 8.92 -44.47 21.36
C ASN A 1023 10.22 -44.87 22.09
N PRO A 1024 10.14 -45.72 23.14
CA PRO A 1024 11.32 -46.17 23.87
C PRO A 1024 12.35 -46.76 22.90
N THR A 1025 13.64 -46.45 23.11
CA THR A 1025 14.81 -46.75 22.25
C THR A 1025 15.11 -45.77 21.12
N PHE A 1026 14.35 -44.69 20.89
CA PHE A 1026 14.70 -43.67 19.89
C PHE A 1026 15.07 -42.34 20.56
N ILE A 1027 16.16 -41.72 20.10
CA ILE A 1027 16.82 -40.60 20.84
C ILE A 1027 16.90 -39.28 20.10
N THR A 1028 16.65 -39.25 18.78
CA THR A 1028 16.71 -37.99 18.02
C THR A 1028 15.42 -37.19 18.13
N SER A 1029 15.50 -35.89 17.87
CA SER A 1029 14.38 -34.94 17.91
C SER A 1029 13.21 -35.27 16.98
N ASP A 1030 13.44 -36.14 15.99
CA ASP A 1030 12.49 -36.62 15.00
C ASP A 1030 12.27 -38.14 15.11
N CYS A 1031 12.84 -38.82 16.12
CA CYS A 1031 12.76 -40.26 16.33
C CYS A 1031 13.32 -41.12 15.18
N SER A 1032 14.23 -40.58 14.38
CA SER A 1032 14.92 -41.32 13.30
C SER A 1032 15.97 -42.32 13.81
N MET A 1033 16.68 -42.01 14.91
CA MET A 1033 17.77 -42.86 15.39
C MET A 1033 17.43 -43.62 16.66
N LYS A 1034 17.81 -44.90 16.65
CA LYS A 1034 17.72 -45.80 17.80
C LYS A 1034 18.98 -45.65 18.68
N GLU A 1035 18.78 -45.70 19.99
CA GLU A 1035 19.81 -45.64 21.05
C GLU A 1035 20.85 -46.76 20.93
#